data_AF-A0A1U7MSS8-F1
#
_entry.id   AF-A0A1U7MSS8-F1
#
_cell.length_a   1.000
_cell.length_b   1.000
_cell.length_c   1.000
_cell.angle_alpha   90.00
_cell.angle_beta   90.00
_cell.angle_gamma   90.00
#
_symmetry.space_group_name_H-M   'P 1'
#
loop_
_entity.id
_entity.type
_entity.pdbx_description
1 polymer ?
#
loop_
_entity_poly.entity_id
_entity_poly.type
_entity_poly.pdbx_seq_one_letter_code
_entity_poly.pdbx_strand_id
1 'polypeptide(L)'
;MPVPVTLEQWAHRLTLVARASETLDVFSPQIYDAPLDDMVAATAARDEVTGRPGAVTRARLRRQVRSLLRPGTPPSDLPQRVRRARDERAEWEEVAGRAARPAAPEGWEEALAAHAPVGEDLAWLAQVFASTSVGQDLTTVHLDTVLERLVGLDARADRAPVAAVAHPLLQPVREQGLGELVDDLARRGVPPERVSAEVRYVHRSSVLLHLRSDAVPQQLPAAAVRDAERAFRRADRAHLRRNAARARVAVLRRLGRAREAHASQLAAWERAVDEAAVGAIDLRDLISRAPDVVRAAQPVVLASPLAVPAVLPPDTTFDLVVVERAGRTTTARSVPALSRGRQVLVVGDGGGPGPVPFSVVADPRAEGEAGREEPARSLLEEASAVLPVRHLQTQYRALHQGLVAPLAPLMPVPVHSFPGVWRAPAARSVVAEGNVGAQVAQAVDLAVGQARRDPDGSLLVVTEDDATAEDVGIALRAALARSASEAGAPPDPVLAGVLGDLDDRPEPCLVRPVHRVAGEVRDHVLWVTGPQAAHDARRAGAVLAAARHGVAVVTPVPVDRWPAGPGTDVVRQAVGATDQPHRGYRSAVLAELTRRLRDEGLTVVEGMGHGPHALDLAVAEDDRDGAAARMVVAVDGDVSPQAARTEPGRDDVRLRHEQLTRMGWVPLRVRGTDVFTDPAREVARVLEALRAAGRRTPRDGAAAGEGPDGS
;
A
#
# COMPACT_ATOMS: atom_id res chain seq x y z
N MET A 1 28.46 -46.42 66.74
CA MET A 1 27.42 -46.36 65.69
C MET A 1 28.07 -45.84 64.42
N PRO A 2 27.66 -46.28 63.22
CA PRO A 2 28.05 -45.61 61.98
C PRO A 2 27.65 -44.12 62.03
N VAL A 3 28.20 -43.28 61.15
CA VAL A 3 27.76 -41.88 61.03
C VAL A 3 26.42 -41.84 60.27
N PRO A 4 25.39 -41.11 60.72
CA PRO A 4 24.13 -41.03 59.99
C PRO A 4 24.29 -40.14 58.77
N VAL A 5 23.74 -40.59 57.65
CA VAL A 5 23.88 -39.90 56.37
C VAL A 5 22.63 -39.14 55.96
N THR A 6 21.51 -39.32 56.67
CA THR A 6 20.24 -38.60 56.42
C THR A 6 19.73 -37.97 57.72
N LEU A 7 18.88 -36.96 57.60
CA LEU A 7 18.29 -36.29 58.76
C LEU A 7 17.39 -37.23 59.58
N GLU A 8 16.67 -38.14 58.90
CA GLU A 8 15.85 -39.17 59.54
C GLU A 8 16.70 -40.18 60.31
N GLN A 9 17.84 -40.59 59.76
CA GLN A 9 18.78 -41.46 60.49
C GLN A 9 19.38 -40.76 61.71
N TRP A 10 19.65 -39.46 61.62
CA TRP A 10 20.07 -38.65 62.76
C TRP A 10 18.97 -38.58 63.83
N ALA A 11 17.72 -38.32 63.43
CA ALA A 11 16.57 -38.29 64.32
C ALA A 11 16.44 -39.63 65.08
N HIS A 12 16.43 -40.73 64.33
CA HIS A 12 16.33 -42.07 64.88
C HIS A 12 17.45 -42.38 65.89
N ARG A 13 18.71 -42.04 65.58
CA ARG A 13 19.85 -42.32 66.47
C ARG A 13 19.87 -41.42 67.69
N LEU A 14 19.54 -40.14 67.57
CA LEU A 14 19.46 -39.23 68.71
C LEU A 14 18.30 -39.62 69.64
N THR A 15 17.15 -40.02 69.11
CA THR A 15 16.04 -40.55 69.91
C THR A 15 16.38 -41.89 70.57
N LEU A 16 17.14 -42.77 69.91
CA LEU A 16 17.61 -44.02 70.51
C LEU A 16 18.61 -43.76 71.65
N VAL A 17 19.53 -42.80 71.49
CA VAL A 17 20.45 -42.34 72.55
C VAL A 17 19.68 -41.74 73.72
N ALA A 18 18.69 -40.88 73.46
CA ALA A 18 17.84 -40.29 74.49
C ALA A 18 17.10 -41.36 75.31
N ARG A 19 16.47 -42.33 74.63
CA ARG A 19 15.80 -43.47 75.28
C ARG A 19 16.77 -44.31 76.12
N ALA A 20 17.95 -44.63 75.58
CA ALA A 20 18.97 -45.37 76.33
C ALA A 20 19.48 -44.58 77.55
N SER A 21 19.56 -43.25 77.46
CA SER A 21 19.90 -42.38 78.60
C SER A 21 18.83 -42.47 79.70
N GLU A 22 17.54 -42.35 79.36
CA GLU A 22 16.43 -42.51 80.32
C GLU A 22 16.45 -43.89 81.01
N THR A 23 16.86 -44.94 80.29
CA THR A 23 17.04 -46.29 80.85
C THR A 23 18.26 -46.37 81.77
N LEU A 24 19.38 -45.76 81.41
CA LEU A 24 20.63 -45.73 82.17
C LEU A 24 20.60 -44.80 83.40
N ASP A 25 19.63 -43.89 83.48
CA ASP A 25 19.32 -43.13 84.69
C ASP A 25 18.76 -44.03 85.80
N VAL A 26 18.07 -45.11 85.42
CA VAL A 26 17.42 -46.05 86.35
C VAL A 26 18.24 -47.31 86.59
N PHE A 27 18.88 -47.83 85.56
CA PHE A 27 19.68 -49.06 85.63
C PHE A 27 21.18 -48.79 85.50
N SER A 28 21.99 -49.68 86.09
CA SER A 28 23.41 -49.71 85.79
C SER A 28 23.63 -50.20 84.34
N PRO A 29 24.72 -49.79 83.66
CA PRO A 29 25.00 -50.21 82.28
C PRO A 29 25.03 -51.72 82.05
N GLN A 30 25.21 -52.50 83.11
CA GLN A 30 25.21 -53.97 83.11
C GLN A 30 23.84 -54.57 82.76
N ILE A 31 22.76 -53.77 82.76
CA ILE A 31 21.42 -54.22 82.34
C ILE A 31 21.41 -54.74 80.91
N TYR A 32 22.20 -54.14 80.03
CA TYR A 32 22.28 -54.57 78.62
C TYR A 32 23.06 -55.87 78.42
N ASP A 33 23.92 -56.25 79.37
CA ASP A 33 24.68 -57.52 79.34
C ASP A 33 23.87 -58.71 79.88
N ALA A 34 22.72 -58.44 80.50
CA ALA A 34 21.88 -59.45 81.11
C ALA A 34 21.03 -60.20 80.04
N PRO A 35 20.53 -61.42 80.35
CA PRO A 35 19.60 -62.13 79.46
C PRO A 35 18.22 -61.44 79.50
N LEU A 36 18.09 -60.33 78.77
CA LEU A 36 16.93 -59.45 78.82
C LEU A 36 15.63 -60.15 78.40
N ASP A 37 15.67 -61.10 77.47
CA ASP A 37 14.50 -61.91 77.08
C ASP A 37 13.96 -62.74 78.25
N ASP A 38 14.86 -63.41 78.99
CA ASP A 38 14.52 -64.18 80.17
C ASP A 38 14.04 -63.27 81.31
N MET A 39 14.62 -62.08 81.43
CA MET A 39 14.22 -61.08 82.43
C MET A 39 12.83 -60.50 82.15
N VAL A 40 12.50 -60.19 80.90
CA VAL A 40 11.16 -59.77 80.48
C VAL A 40 10.14 -60.88 80.76
N ALA A 41 10.44 -62.14 80.41
CA ALA A 41 9.57 -63.27 80.70
C ALA A 41 9.40 -63.54 82.21
N ALA A 42 10.42 -63.22 83.01
CA ALA A 42 10.38 -63.30 84.46
C ALA A 42 9.55 -62.18 85.10
N THR A 43 9.56 -60.96 84.57
CA THR A 43 8.87 -59.78 85.13
C THR A 43 7.44 -59.57 84.59
N ALA A 44 7.09 -60.16 83.46
CA ALA A 44 5.76 -60.04 82.83
C ALA A 44 4.58 -60.58 83.67
N ALA A 45 3.38 -60.01 83.44
CA ALA A 45 2.12 -60.43 84.08
C ALA A 45 1.68 -61.84 83.61
N ARG A 46 0.68 -62.45 84.28
CA ARG A 46 0.30 -63.86 84.04
C ARG A 46 -0.20 -64.14 82.63
N ASP A 47 -0.76 -63.13 81.98
CA ASP A 47 -1.51 -63.28 80.74
C ASP A 47 -0.70 -62.88 79.48
N GLU A 48 0.55 -62.42 79.64
CA GLU A 48 1.34 -61.81 78.56
C GLU A 48 2.41 -62.73 77.93
N VAL A 49 2.59 -63.98 78.37
CA VAL A 49 3.68 -64.86 77.88
C VAL A 49 3.23 -66.32 77.75
N THR A 50 3.46 -66.93 76.57
CA THR A 50 3.09 -68.32 76.23
C THR A 50 4.03 -69.40 76.79
N GLY A 51 5.24 -69.03 77.25
CA GLY A 51 6.18 -69.91 77.94
C GLY A 51 6.91 -69.18 79.07
N ARG A 52 6.80 -69.66 80.31
CA ARG A 52 7.42 -69.01 81.49
C ARG A 52 8.59 -69.84 82.03
N PRO A 53 9.71 -69.21 82.42
CA PRO A 53 10.77 -69.88 83.16
C PRO A 53 10.24 -70.45 84.50
N GLY A 54 10.79 -71.57 84.97
CA GLY A 54 10.40 -72.20 86.24
C GLY A 54 10.52 -71.25 87.45
N ALA A 55 9.74 -71.51 88.53
CA ALA A 55 9.58 -70.60 89.67
C ALA A 55 10.91 -70.16 90.33
N VAL A 56 11.89 -71.07 90.42
CA VAL A 56 13.23 -70.82 90.98
C VAL A 56 14.05 -69.90 90.06
N THR A 57 14.04 -70.17 88.76
CA THR A 57 14.73 -69.36 87.74
C THR A 57 14.14 -67.94 87.68
N ARG A 58 12.82 -67.80 87.81
CA ARG A 58 12.13 -66.49 87.87
C ARG A 58 12.51 -65.68 89.10
N ALA A 59 12.57 -66.29 90.29
CA ALA A 59 12.97 -65.59 91.51
C ALA A 59 14.43 -65.09 91.43
N ARG A 60 15.31 -65.89 90.82
CA ARG A 60 16.71 -65.51 90.54
C ARG A 60 16.80 -64.32 89.59
N LEU A 61 16.13 -64.38 88.44
CA LEU A 61 16.13 -63.32 87.43
C LEU A 61 15.53 -62.00 87.95
N ARG A 62 14.45 -62.04 88.75
CA ARG A 62 13.89 -60.83 89.39
C ARG A 62 14.82 -60.21 90.42
N ARG A 63 15.58 -61.02 91.16
CA ARG A 63 16.60 -60.54 92.10
C ARG A 63 17.76 -59.90 91.35
N GLN A 64 18.15 -60.48 90.21
CA GLN A 64 19.19 -59.95 89.32
C GLN A 64 18.78 -58.61 88.68
N VAL A 65 17.52 -58.45 88.25
CA VAL A 65 17.02 -57.15 87.78
C VAL A 65 17.10 -56.08 88.88
N ARG A 66 16.73 -56.41 90.12
CA ARG A 66 16.80 -55.47 91.25
C ARG A 66 18.23 -55.10 91.64
N SER A 67 19.20 -56.00 91.48
CA SER A 67 20.61 -55.68 91.73
C SER A 67 21.23 -54.79 90.65
N LEU A 68 20.58 -54.66 89.49
CA LEU A 68 21.02 -53.81 88.38
C LEU A 68 20.38 -52.42 88.43
N LEU A 69 19.57 -52.11 89.45
CA LEU A 69 19.04 -50.75 89.66
C LEU A 69 20.12 -49.86 90.26
N ARG A 70 20.18 -48.59 89.83
CA ARG A 70 20.98 -47.57 90.52
C ARG A 70 20.39 -47.29 91.91
N PRO A 71 21.19 -46.81 92.89
CA PRO A 71 20.71 -46.50 94.23
C PRO A 71 19.55 -45.48 94.18
N GLY A 72 18.37 -45.87 94.67
CA GLY A 72 17.17 -45.04 94.64
C GLY A 72 15.88 -45.83 94.88
N THR A 73 14.74 -45.14 94.92
CA THR A 73 13.42 -45.78 95.02
C THR A 73 13.14 -46.59 93.75
N PRO A 74 12.86 -47.92 93.85
CA PRO A 74 12.57 -48.72 92.67
C PRO A 74 11.33 -48.20 91.95
N PRO A 75 11.35 -48.05 90.61
CA PRO A 75 10.19 -47.59 89.86
C PRO A 75 9.04 -48.61 89.97
N SER A 76 7.81 -48.11 90.09
CA SER A 76 6.59 -48.92 90.16
C SER A 76 6.38 -49.77 88.90
N ASP A 77 6.90 -49.31 87.76
CA ASP A 77 6.79 -49.93 86.45
C ASP A 77 8.12 -50.58 85.99
N LEU A 78 8.66 -51.43 86.86
CA LEU A 78 9.87 -52.20 86.57
C LEU A 78 9.72 -53.14 85.35
N PRO A 79 8.58 -53.85 85.13
CA PRO A 79 8.43 -54.73 83.99
C PRO A 79 8.50 -54.01 82.64
N GLN A 80 7.85 -52.83 82.49
CA GLN A 80 7.87 -52.08 81.22
C GLN A 80 9.25 -51.48 80.95
N ARG A 81 9.97 -51.00 81.97
CA ARG A 81 11.33 -50.47 81.78
C ARG A 81 12.34 -51.56 81.39
N VAL A 82 12.19 -52.79 81.87
CA VAL A 82 13.01 -53.93 81.41
C VAL A 82 12.67 -54.32 79.97
N ARG A 83 11.39 -54.20 79.55
CA ARG A 83 11.00 -54.36 78.13
C ARG A 83 11.63 -53.28 77.26
N ARG A 84 11.59 -52.01 77.68
CA ARG A 84 12.24 -50.90 76.98
C ARG A 84 13.75 -51.15 76.81
N ALA A 85 14.44 -51.56 77.87
CA ALA A 85 15.86 -51.90 77.79
C ALA A 85 16.15 -53.05 76.79
N ARG A 86 15.26 -54.06 76.70
CA ARG A 86 15.35 -55.13 75.68
C ARG A 86 15.17 -54.59 74.27
N ASP A 87 14.12 -53.79 74.06
CA ASP A 87 13.77 -53.25 72.75
C ASP A 87 14.85 -52.26 72.27
N GLU A 88 15.32 -51.38 73.16
CA GLU A 88 16.45 -50.48 72.94
C GLU A 88 17.72 -51.25 72.61
N ARG A 89 18.02 -52.35 73.32
CA ARG A 89 19.17 -53.20 73.01
C ARG A 89 19.06 -53.81 71.61
N ALA A 90 17.90 -54.36 71.26
CA ALA A 90 17.68 -54.95 69.95
C ALA A 90 17.85 -53.91 68.81
N GLU A 91 17.27 -52.72 69.00
CA GLU A 91 17.37 -51.60 68.06
C GLU A 91 18.81 -51.04 67.98
N TRP A 92 19.53 -51.00 69.10
CA TRP A 92 20.95 -50.61 69.13
C TRP A 92 21.86 -51.64 68.47
N GLU A 93 21.59 -52.94 68.65
CA GLU A 93 22.32 -54.02 67.98
C GLU A 93 22.12 -53.98 66.47
N GLU A 94 20.93 -53.61 66.00
CA GLU A 94 20.62 -53.43 64.57
C GLU A 94 21.41 -52.26 63.96
N VAL A 95 21.47 -51.12 64.65
CA VAL A 95 22.11 -49.89 64.14
C VAL A 95 23.63 -49.88 64.34
N ALA A 96 24.14 -50.41 65.46
CA ALA A 96 25.53 -50.29 65.87
C ALA A 96 26.31 -51.63 65.80
N GLY A 97 25.63 -52.75 65.57
CA GLY A 97 26.18 -54.10 65.56
C GLY A 97 26.15 -54.79 66.94
N ARG A 98 26.17 -56.12 66.96
CA ARG A 98 26.02 -56.97 68.16
C ARG A 98 27.05 -56.75 69.28
N ALA A 99 28.18 -56.12 68.98
CA ALA A 99 29.25 -55.84 69.94
C ALA A 99 29.13 -54.45 70.60
N ALA A 100 28.24 -53.58 70.09
CA ALA A 100 28.07 -52.23 70.59
C ALA A 100 27.08 -52.19 71.76
N ARG A 101 27.41 -51.42 72.79
CA ARG A 101 26.58 -51.25 73.99
C ARG A 101 25.77 -49.95 73.90
N PRO A 102 24.50 -49.95 74.33
CA PRO A 102 23.76 -48.72 74.53
C PRO A 102 24.45 -47.85 75.58
N ALA A 103 24.72 -46.60 75.21
CA ALA A 103 25.40 -45.62 76.03
C ALA A 103 24.94 -44.21 75.66
N ALA A 104 24.90 -43.30 76.63
CA ALA A 104 24.67 -41.88 76.40
C ALA A 104 26.03 -41.16 76.31
N PRO A 105 26.49 -40.76 75.11
CA PRO A 105 27.75 -40.03 74.95
C PRO A 105 27.64 -38.61 75.51
N GLU A 106 28.74 -37.98 75.91
CA GLU A 106 28.73 -36.56 76.32
C GLU A 106 28.25 -35.66 75.17
N GLY A 107 27.39 -34.67 75.47
CA GLY A 107 26.87 -33.70 74.50
C GLY A 107 25.66 -34.15 73.67
N TRP A 108 25.04 -35.30 73.96
CA TRP A 108 23.88 -35.80 73.20
C TRP A 108 22.64 -34.89 73.30
N GLU A 109 22.43 -34.22 74.45
CA GLU A 109 21.33 -33.29 74.66
C GLU A 109 21.46 -32.04 73.77
N GLU A 110 22.68 -31.52 73.63
CA GLU A 110 22.98 -30.40 72.72
C GLU A 110 22.78 -30.80 71.26
N ALA A 111 23.19 -32.02 70.88
CA ALA A 111 22.99 -32.54 69.52
C ALA A 111 21.50 -32.76 69.19
N LEU A 112 20.70 -33.25 70.16
CA LEU A 112 19.26 -33.39 70.00
C LEU A 112 18.58 -32.01 69.90
N ALA A 113 18.99 -31.04 70.72
CA ALA A 113 18.48 -29.67 70.66
C ALA A 113 18.84 -28.97 69.33
N ALA A 114 20.02 -29.23 68.76
CA ALA A 114 20.45 -28.68 67.47
C ALA A 114 19.74 -29.33 66.26
N HIS A 115 19.30 -30.58 66.38
CA HIS A 115 18.59 -31.29 65.29
C HIS A 115 17.17 -30.75 65.05
N ALA A 116 16.45 -30.40 66.12
CA ALA A 116 15.07 -29.93 66.04
C ALA A 116 14.85 -28.73 65.08
N PRO A 117 15.57 -27.59 65.20
CA PRO A 117 15.37 -26.46 64.30
C PRO A 117 15.75 -26.77 62.84
N VAL A 118 16.78 -27.60 62.62
CA VAL A 118 17.17 -28.04 61.26
C VAL A 118 16.04 -28.84 60.60
N GLY A 119 15.34 -29.68 61.37
CA GLY A 119 14.15 -30.39 60.90
C GLY A 119 12.99 -29.46 60.54
N GLU A 120 12.73 -28.45 61.35
CA GLU A 120 11.68 -27.44 61.09
C GLU A 120 11.96 -26.62 59.83
N ASP A 121 13.20 -26.15 59.66
CA ASP A 121 13.60 -25.36 58.49
C ASP A 121 13.52 -26.18 57.19
N LEU A 122 13.97 -27.43 57.21
CA LEU A 122 13.87 -28.33 56.06
C LEU A 122 12.43 -28.71 55.73
N ALA A 123 11.57 -28.86 56.74
CA ALA A 123 10.14 -29.10 56.53
C ALA A 123 9.43 -27.89 55.90
N TRP A 124 9.77 -26.67 56.33
CA TRP A 124 9.28 -25.45 55.71
C TRP A 124 9.75 -25.32 54.25
N LEU A 125 11.04 -25.55 53.99
CA LEU A 125 11.58 -25.55 52.63
C LEU A 125 10.90 -26.59 51.73
N ALA A 126 10.61 -27.78 52.24
CA ALA A 126 9.89 -28.82 51.49
C ALA A 126 8.49 -28.35 51.07
N GLN A 127 7.79 -27.57 51.90
CA GLN A 127 6.48 -26.99 51.55
C GLN A 127 6.61 -25.91 50.47
N VAL A 128 7.59 -25.01 50.60
CA VAL A 128 7.82 -23.94 49.61
C VAL A 128 8.18 -24.50 48.25
N PHE A 129 8.95 -25.58 48.20
CA PHE A 129 9.47 -26.20 46.98
C PHE A 129 8.69 -27.44 46.53
N ALA A 130 7.47 -27.67 47.03
CA ALA A 130 6.68 -28.87 46.79
C ALA A 130 6.44 -29.19 45.30
N SER A 131 6.39 -28.17 44.43
CA SER A 131 6.21 -28.30 42.98
C SER A 131 7.50 -28.60 42.21
N THR A 132 8.64 -28.71 42.90
CA THR A 132 9.96 -28.90 42.29
C THR A 132 10.58 -30.21 42.76
N SER A 133 11.38 -30.84 41.90
CA SER A 133 12.13 -32.05 42.27
C SER A 133 13.20 -31.81 43.35
N VAL A 134 13.61 -30.55 43.53
CA VAL A 134 14.63 -30.14 44.52
C VAL A 134 14.06 -30.08 45.93
N GLY A 135 12.76 -29.78 46.08
CA GLY A 135 12.05 -29.75 47.36
C GLY A 135 11.59 -31.11 47.89
N GLN A 136 11.76 -32.18 47.10
CA GLN A 136 11.38 -33.53 47.51
C GLN A 136 12.48 -34.18 48.36
N ASP A 137 12.04 -34.98 49.35
CA ASP A 137 12.87 -35.90 50.14
C ASP A 137 14.02 -35.28 50.94
N LEU A 138 13.86 -34.03 51.40
CA LEU A 138 14.90 -33.29 52.14
C LEU A 138 15.32 -33.94 53.48
N THR A 139 14.51 -34.84 54.02
CA THR A 139 14.79 -35.55 55.29
C THR A 139 15.40 -36.94 55.08
N THR A 140 15.19 -37.55 53.92
CA THR A 140 15.53 -38.95 53.61
C THR A 140 16.71 -39.08 52.63
N VAL A 141 17.05 -38.01 51.91
CA VAL A 141 18.23 -37.94 51.03
C VAL A 141 19.52 -37.73 51.85
N HIS A 142 20.66 -38.09 51.26
CA HIS A 142 21.98 -37.87 51.84
C HIS A 142 22.22 -36.39 52.18
N LEU A 143 22.75 -36.11 53.39
CA LEU A 143 22.96 -34.77 53.90
C LEU A 143 23.86 -33.91 52.99
N ASP A 144 24.89 -34.49 52.38
CA ASP A 144 25.73 -33.78 51.40
C ASP A 144 24.92 -33.26 50.21
N THR A 145 23.97 -34.02 49.68
CA THR A 145 23.09 -33.56 48.59
C THR A 145 22.12 -32.48 49.07
N VAL A 146 21.62 -32.59 50.31
CA VAL A 146 20.80 -31.53 50.91
C VAL A 146 21.63 -30.25 51.07
N LEU A 147 22.87 -30.36 51.55
CA LEU A 147 23.80 -29.24 51.70
C LEU A 147 24.13 -28.61 50.34
N GLU A 148 24.41 -29.39 49.29
CA GLU A 148 24.62 -28.88 47.93
C GLU A 148 23.41 -28.08 47.43
N ARG A 149 22.19 -28.58 47.67
CA ARG A 149 20.95 -27.88 47.32
C ARG A 149 20.81 -26.56 48.09
N LEU A 150 21.08 -26.57 49.40
CA LEU A 150 21.02 -25.39 50.26
C LEU A 150 22.07 -24.35 49.89
N VAL A 151 23.31 -24.77 49.58
CA VAL A 151 24.38 -23.87 49.10
C VAL A 151 23.99 -23.25 47.75
N GLY A 152 23.38 -24.02 46.85
CA GLY A 152 22.85 -23.51 45.59
C GLY A 152 21.74 -22.47 45.77
N LEU A 153 20.90 -22.65 46.80
CA LEU A 153 19.83 -21.72 47.15
C LEU A 153 20.40 -20.44 47.79
N ASP A 154 21.34 -20.58 48.73
CA ASP A 154 21.99 -19.49 49.45
C ASP A 154 22.82 -18.59 48.51
N ALA A 155 23.52 -19.20 47.54
CA ALA A 155 24.28 -18.48 46.51
C ALA A 155 23.42 -17.52 45.66
N ARG A 156 22.08 -17.61 45.75
CA ARG A 156 21.13 -16.72 45.07
C ARG A 156 20.12 -16.09 46.02
N ALA A 157 20.41 -16.05 47.33
CA ALA A 157 19.51 -15.48 48.33
C ALA A 157 19.22 -13.98 48.08
N ASP A 158 20.18 -13.25 47.51
CA ASP A 158 20.05 -11.85 47.07
C ASP A 158 18.93 -11.64 46.03
N ARG A 159 18.60 -12.68 45.28
CA ARG A 159 17.53 -12.67 44.26
C ARG A 159 16.15 -12.93 44.84
N ALA A 160 16.02 -13.41 46.08
CA ALA A 160 14.72 -13.76 46.67
C ALA A 160 13.75 -12.56 46.75
N PRO A 161 14.16 -11.34 47.17
CA PRO A 161 13.28 -10.18 47.15
C PRO A 161 12.83 -9.80 45.74
N VAL A 162 13.71 -9.96 44.75
CA VAL A 162 13.40 -9.68 43.33
C VAL A 162 12.41 -10.71 42.80
N ALA A 163 12.58 -11.99 43.13
CA ALA A 163 11.68 -13.06 42.71
C ALA A 163 10.27 -12.89 43.30
N ALA A 164 10.16 -12.45 44.56
CA ALA A 164 8.88 -12.19 45.21
C ALA A 164 8.07 -11.07 44.52
N VAL A 165 8.74 -10.07 43.94
CA VAL A 165 8.10 -9.01 43.17
C VAL A 165 7.86 -9.42 41.71
N ALA A 166 8.82 -10.11 41.08
CA ALA A 166 8.76 -10.46 39.68
C ALA A 166 7.77 -11.59 39.38
N HIS A 167 7.66 -12.59 40.25
CA HIS A 167 6.82 -13.77 40.00
C HIS A 167 5.33 -13.42 39.83
N PRO A 168 4.69 -12.64 40.73
CA PRO A 168 3.29 -12.24 40.55
C PRO A 168 3.03 -11.40 39.30
N LEU A 169 4.03 -10.64 38.83
CA LEU A 169 3.92 -9.82 37.62
C LEU A 169 4.05 -10.66 36.34
N LEU A 170 4.87 -11.71 36.35
CA LEU A 170 5.10 -12.60 35.21
C LEU A 170 4.06 -13.72 35.11
N GLN A 171 3.42 -14.09 36.21
CA GLN A 171 2.46 -15.19 36.25
C GLN A 171 1.27 -14.99 35.27
N PRO A 172 0.58 -13.84 35.22
CA PRO A 172 -0.51 -13.64 34.26
C PRO A 172 -0.06 -13.75 32.79
N VAL A 173 1.18 -13.31 32.50
CA VAL A 173 1.77 -13.40 31.15
C VAL A 173 2.05 -14.85 30.78
N ARG A 174 2.53 -15.66 31.73
CA ARG A 174 2.73 -17.10 31.54
C ARG A 174 1.41 -17.84 31.33
N GLU A 175 0.38 -17.50 32.09
CA GLU A 175 -0.97 -18.09 31.97
C GLU A 175 -1.63 -17.79 30.62
N GLN A 176 -1.30 -16.66 29.98
CA GLN A 176 -1.70 -16.35 28.61
C GLN A 176 -0.87 -17.07 27.52
N GLY A 177 0.01 -18.00 27.90
CA GLY A 177 0.83 -18.80 26.97
C GLY A 177 2.12 -18.13 26.50
N LEU A 178 2.49 -16.97 27.07
CA LEU A 178 3.73 -16.26 26.69
C LEU A 178 4.95 -16.66 27.54
N GLY A 179 4.86 -17.78 28.28
CA GLY A 179 5.92 -18.20 29.20
C GLY A 179 7.26 -18.49 28.52
N GLU A 180 7.26 -19.12 27.35
CA GLU A 180 8.48 -19.38 26.59
C GLU A 180 9.19 -18.09 26.16
N LEU A 181 8.42 -17.05 25.80
CA LEU A 181 8.96 -15.74 25.46
C LEU A 181 9.59 -15.05 26.67
N VAL A 182 8.92 -15.12 27.83
CA VAL A 182 9.48 -14.59 29.10
C VAL A 182 10.80 -15.28 29.42
N ASP A 183 10.85 -16.61 29.29
CA ASP A 183 12.04 -17.41 29.57
C ASP A 183 13.18 -17.17 28.56
N ASP A 184 12.87 -16.93 27.29
CA ASP A 184 13.84 -16.50 26.29
C ASP A 184 14.44 -15.12 26.61
N LEU A 185 13.59 -14.11 26.87
CA LEU A 185 14.05 -12.75 27.18
C LEU A 185 14.91 -12.72 28.45
N ALA A 186 14.53 -13.49 29.47
CA ALA A 186 15.28 -13.63 30.71
C ALA A 186 16.64 -14.32 30.48
N ARG A 187 16.69 -15.40 29.69
CA ARG A 187 17.94 -16.10 29.36
C ARG A 187 18.92 -15.24 28.55
N ARG A 188 18.42 -14.42 27.62
CA ARG A 188 19.23 -13.49 26.83
C ARG A 188 19.69 -12.25 27.61
N GLY A 189 19.12 -12.00 28.79
CA GLY A 189 19.42 -10.81 29.58
C GLY A 189 19.06 -9.51 28.86
N VAL A 190 17.90 -9.49 28.17
CA VAL A 190 17.48 -8.32 27.38
C VAL A 190 17.27 -7.11 28.31
N PRO A 191 17.88 -5.95 28.02
CA PRO A 191 17.74 -4.77 28.87
C PRO A 191 16.29 -4.22 28.82
N PRO A 192 15.79 -3.63 29.92
CA PRO A 192 14.38 -3.24 30.06
C PRO A 192 13.85 -2.36 28.92
N GLU A 193 14.69 -1.47 28.40
CA GLU A 193 14.33 -0.52 27.34
C GLU A 193 14.08 -1.22 26.00
N ARG A 194 14.61 -2.43 25.82
CA ARG A 194 14.50 -3.23 24.58
C ARG A 194 13.37 -4.26 24.64
N VAL A 195 12.87 -4.62 25.82
CA VAL A 195 11.83 -5.64 25.98
C VAL A 195 10.60 -5.35 25.12
N SER A 196 10.11 -4.10 25.12
CA SER A 196 8.95 -3.70 24.30
C SER A 196 9.19 -3.92 22.80
N ALA A 197 10.38 -3.60 22.31
CA ALA A 197 10.74 -3.78 20.90
C ALA A 197 10.87 -5.27 20.52
N GLU A 198 11.46 -6.09 21.40
CA GLU A 198 11.58 -7.55 21.21
C GLU A 198 10.21 -8.22 21.19
N VAL A 199 9.34 -7.91 22.15
CA VAL A 199 7.95 -8.46 22.19
C VAL A 199 7.20 -8.08 20.92
N ARG A 200 7.32 -6.83 20.46
CA ARG A 200 6.71 -6.38 19.20
C ARG A 200 7.30 -7.10 17.99
N TYR A 201 8.59 -7.37 17.98
CA TYR A 201 9.26 -8.16 16.93
C TYR A 201 8.73 -9.59 16.91
N VAL A 202 8.71 -10.28 18.06
CA VAL A 202 8.20 -11.67 18.17
C VAL A 202 6.75 -11.75 17.74
N HIS A 203 5.91 -10.81 18.18
CA HIS A 203 4.50 -10.74 17.77
C HIS A 203 4.36 -10.54 16.25
N ARG A 204 5.11 -9.61 15.64
CA ARG A 204 5.04 -9.38 14.18
C ARG A 204 5.56 -10.58 13.39
N SER A 205 6.63 -11.22 13.87
CA SER A 205 7.20 -12.42 13.27
C SER A 205 6.26 -13.61 13.36
N SER A 206 5.54 -13.78 14.47
CA SER A 206 4.55 -14.86 14.62
C SER A 206 3.33 -14.64 13.72
N VAL A 207 2.84 -13.40 13.59
CA VAL A 207 1.80 -13.04 12.62
C VAL A 207 2.27 -13.34 11.20
N LEU A 208 3.50 -12.97 10.84
CA LEU A 208 4.05 -13.27 9.51
C LEU A 208 4.15 -14.78 9.25
N LEU A 209 4.66 -15.55 10.21
CA LEU A 209 4.74 -17.02 10.12
C LEU A 209 3.36 -17.63 9.93
N HIS A 210 2.36 -17.15 10.68
CA HIS A 210 0.98 -17.61 10.55
C HIS A 210 0.39 -17.28 9.16
N LEU A 211 0.62 -16.06 8.65
CA LEU A 211 0.18 -15.65 7.30
C LEU A 211 0.85 -16.45 6.17
N ARG A 212 2.04 -17.02 6.43
CA ARG A 212 2.77 -17.90 5.50
C ARG A 212 2.44 -19.38 5.70
N SER A 213 1.72 -19.73 6.75
CA SER A 213 1.34 -21.12 7.04
C SER A 213 0.17 -21.55 6.16
N ASP A 214 0.05 -22.86 5.92
CA ASP A 214 -1.06 -23.44 5.15
C ASP A 214 -2.42 -23.33 5.86
N ALA A 215 -2.44 -22.94 7.14
CA ALA A 215 -3.66 -22.73 7.92
C ALA A 215 -4.47 -21.52 7.48
N VAL A 216 -3.82 -20.55 6.83
CA VAL A 216 -4.48 -19.44 6.13
C VAL A 216 -4.47 -19.80 4.65
N PRO A 217 -5.62 -19.82 3.94
CA PRO A 217 -5.63 -20.06 2.50
C PRO A 217 -4.62 -19.13 1.85
N GLN A 218 -3.52 -19.71 1.34
CA GLN A 218 -2.46 -18.92 0.74
C GLN A 218 -3.10 -18.07 -0.35
N GLN A 219 -2.97 -16.75 -0.22
CA GLN A 219 -3.41 -15.83 -1.27
C GLN A 219 -2.82 -16.32 -2.59
N LEU A 220 -3.66 -16.34 -3.65
CA LEU A 220 -3.24 -16.74 -4.99
C LEU A 220 -1.82 -16.23 -5.30
N PRO A 221 -0.92 -17.08 -5.83
CA PRO A 221 0.43 -16.67 -6.17
C PRO A 221 0.39 -15.40 -7.02
N ALA A 222 1.36 -14.52 -6.81
CA ALA A 222 1.51 -13.27 -7.54
C ALA A 222 1.35 -13.44 -9.06
N ALA A 223 1.95 -14.50 -9.59
CA ALA A 223 1.86 -14.85 -11.01
C ALA A 223 0.43 -15.16 -11.45
N ALA A 224 -0.32 -15.94 -10.66
CA ALA A 224 -1.71 -16.29 -10.96
C ALA A 224 -2.62 -15.05 -10.98
N VAL A 225 -2.46 -14.12 -10.04
CA VAL A 225 -3.22 -12.86 -10.04
C VAL A 225 -2.89 -12.02 -11.28
N ARG A 226 -1.61 -11.88 -11.62
CA ARG A 226 -1.19 -11.17 -12.84
C ARG A 226 -1.71 -11.83 -14.11
N ASP A 227 -1.75 -13.16 -14.16
CA ASP A 227 -2.31 -13.91 -15.27
C ASP A 227 -3.81 -13.69 -15.41
N ALA A 228 -4.52 -13.67 -14.29
CA ALA A 228 -5.94 -13.34 -14.25
C ALA A 228 -6.19 -11.90 -14.73
N GLU A 229 -5.41 -10.90 -14.30
CA GLU A 229 -5.51 -9.53 -14.80
C GLU A 229 -5.26 -9.45 -16.32
N ARG A 230 -4.21 -10.13 -16.81
CA ARG A 230 -3.91 -10.18 -18.26
C ARG A 230 -5.05 -10.85 -19.04
N ALA A 231 -5.61 -11.94 -18.51
CA ALA A 231 -6.74 -12.63 -19.10
C ALA A 231 -7.99 -11.73 -19.12
N PHE A 232 -8.28 -11.03 -18.01
CA PHE A 232 -9.38 -10.08 -17.91
C PHE A 232 -9.25 -8.96 -18.95
N ARG A 233 -8.09 -8.31 -19.07
CA ARG A 233 -7.86 -7.26 -20.09
C ARG A 233 -8.13 -7.77 -21.50
N ARG A 234 -7.66 -8.98 -21.84
CA ARG A 234 -7.90 -9.60 -23.15
C ARG A 234 -9.38 -9.90 -23.37
N ALA A 235 -10.04 -10.50 -22.39
CA ALA A 235 -11.45 -10.85 -22.44
C ALA A 235 -12.35 -9.61 -22.57
N ASP A 236 -12.08 -8.54 -21.81
CA ASP A 236 -12.85 -7.31 -21.86
C ASP A 236 -12.73 -6.61 -23.22
N ARG A 237 -11.52 -6.59 -23.82
CA ARG A 237 -11.32 -6.09 -25.20
C ARG A 237 -12.08 -6.93 -26.23
N ALA A 238 -12.01 -8.25 -26.10
CA ALA A 238 -12.77 -9.15 -26.98
C ALA A 238 -14.28 -8.92 -26.84
N HIS A 239 -14.76 -8.67 -25.62
CA HIS A 239 -16.16 -8.34 -25.36
C HIS A 239 -16.57 -7.02 -26.03
N LEU A 240 -15.76 -5.96 -25.95
CA LEU A 240 -16.02 -4.68 -26.63
C LEU A 240 -16.09 -4.83 -28.15
N ARG A 241 -15.14 -5.57 -28.75
CA ARG A 241 -15.15 -5.84 -30.20
C ARG A 241 -16.39 -6.61 -30.63
N ARG A 242 -16.81 -7.62 -29.86
CA ARG A 242 -18.06 -8.36 -30.12
C ARG A 242 -19.29 -7.48 -29.99
N ASN A 243 -19.31 -6.52 -29.06
CA ASN A 243 -20.44 -5.60 -28.93
C ASN A 243 -20.57 -4.67 -30.15
N ALA A 244 -19.47 -4.21 -30.73
CA ALA A 244 -19.49 -3.46 -31.99
C ALA A 244 -20.09 -4.30 -33.13
N ALA A 245 -19.71 -5.57 -33.25
CA ALA A 245 -20.29 -6.49 -34.22
C ALA A 245 -21.79 -6.73 -33.98
N ARG A 246 -22.21 -6.90 -32.71
CA ARG A 246 -23.63 -7.05 -32.35
C ARG A 246 -24.44 -5.81 -32.71
N ALA A 247 -23.91 -4.61 -32.47
CA ALA A 247 -24.55 -3.36 -32.87
C ALA A 247 -24.70 -3.28 -34.39
N ARG A 248 -23.65 -3.62 -35.15
CA ARG A 248 -23.71 -3.67 -36.63
C ARG A 248 -24.78 -4.65 -37.13
N VAL A 249 -24.84 -5.85 -36.56
CA VAL A 249 -25.88 -6.84 -36.92
C VAL A 249 -27.28 -6.33 -36.58
N ALA A 250 -27.46 -5.63 -35.47
CA ALA A 250 -28.74 -5.03 -35.10
C ALA A 250 -29.18 -3.95 -36.11
N VAL A 251 -28.24 -3.09 -36.54
CA VAL A 251 -28.49 -2.08 -37.58
C VAL A 251 -28.85 -2.75 -38.92
N LEU A 252 -28.09 -3.76 -39.35
CA LEU A 252 -28.38 -4.49 -40.59
C LEU A 252 -29.75 -5.17 -40.56
N ARG A 253 -30.13 -5.79 -39.45
CA ARG A 253 -31.47 -6.38 -39.27
C ARG A 253 -32.56 -5.32 -39.32
N ARG A 254 -32.35 -4.16 -38.70
CA ARG A 254 -33.28 -3.03 -38.75
C ARG A 254 -33.45 -2.53 -40.18
N LEU A 255 -32.34 -2.37 -40.91
CA LEU A 255 -32.35 -1.97 -42.31
C LEU A 255 -33.08 -3.00 -43.20
N GLY A 256 -32.84 -4.29 -43.01
CA GLY A 256 -33.55 -5.35 -43.74
C GLY A 256 -35.07 -5.25 -43.57
N ARG A 257 -35.54 -5.14 -42.32
CA ARG A 257 -36.98 -4.95 -42.03
C ARG A 257 -37.53 -3.66 -42.64
N ALA A 258 -36.76 -2.56 -42.60
CA ALA A 258 -37.19 -1.29 -43.18
C ALA A 258 -37.31 -1.36 -44.71
N ARG A 259 -36.39 -2.07 -45.39
CA ARG A 259 -36.45 -2.29 -46.85
C ARG A 259 -37.68 -3.10 -47.25
N GLU A 260 -38.01 -4.14 -46.48
CA GLU A 260 -39.19 -4.98 -46.73
C GLU A 260 -40.50 -4.23 -46.44
N ALA A 261 -40.59 -3.52 -45.31
CA ALA A 261 -41.78 -2.80 -44.89
C ALA A 261 -42.04 -1.52 -45.72
N HIS A 262 -40.99 -0.90 -46.27
CA HIS A 262 -41.06 0.39 -46.95
C HIS A 262 -40.47 0.33 -48.38
N ALA A 263 -40.86 -0.66 -49.18
CA ALA A 263 -40.35 -0.85 -50.54
C ALA A 263 -40.52 0.38 -51.46
N SER A 264 -41.62 1.13 -51.30
CA SER A 264 -41.84 2.37 -52.07
C SER A 264 -40.85 3.49 -51.72
N GLN A 265 -40.48 3.62 -50.44
CA GLN A 265 -39.42 4.54 -50.00
C GLN A 265 -38.06 4.11 -50.53
N LEU A 266 -37.78 2.80 -50.55
CA LEU A 266 -36.54 2.28 -51.12
C LEU A 266 -36.43 2.63 -52.61
N ALA A 267 -37.48 2.40 -53.39
CA ALA A 267 -37.50 2.76 -54.81
C ALA A 267 -37.42 4.28 -55.04
N ALA A 268 -37.93 5.11 -54.12
CA ALA A 268 -37.78 6.56 -54.17
C ALA A 268 -36.35 7.01 -53.84
N TRP A 269 -35.70 6.33 -52.89
CA TRP A 269 -34.30 6.56 -52.53
C TRP A 269 -33.36 6.18 -53.68
N GLU A 270 -33.54 5.00 -54.29
CA GLU A 270 -32.75 4.54 -55.44
C GLU A 270 -32.88 5.53 -56.61
N ARG A 271 -34.11 5.92 -56.96
CA ARG A 271 -34.34 6.94 -58.00
C ARG A 271 -33.69 8.29 -57.68
N ALA A 272 -33.76 8.76 -56.43
CA ALA A 272 -33.14 10.02 -56.04
C ALA A 272 -31.60 9.97 -56.11
N VAL A 273 -31.00 8.81 -55.82
CA VAL A 273 -29.54 8.60 -55.98
C VAL A 273 -29.17 8.54 -57.46
N ASP A 274 -29.94 7.84 -58.29
CA ASP A 274 -29.71 7.75 -59.74
C ASP A 274 -29.87 9.11 -60.44
N GLU A 275 -30.93 9.87 -60.08
CA GLU A 275 -31.16 11.25 -60.56
C GLU A 275 -29.98 12.17 -60.21
N ALA A 276 -29.36 11.95 -59.06
CA ALA A 276 -28.23 12.72 -58.60
C ALA A 276 -26.87 12.26 -59.15
N ALA A 277 -26.79 11.18 -59.92
CA ALA A 277 -25.59 10.88 -60.70
C ALA A 277 -25.28 12.00 -61.74
N VAL A 278 -26.26 12.87 -62.01
CA VAL A 278 -26.18 13.99 -62.96
C VAL A 278 -26.10 15.37 -62.26
N GLY A 279 -26.24 15.45 -60.92
CA GLY A 279 -26.32 16.72 -60.18
C GLY A 279 -26.10 16.62 -58.66
N ALA A 280 -26.35 17.70 -57.92
CA ALA A 280 -26.18 17.69 -56.45
C ALA A 280 -27.37 17.00 -55.73
N ILE A 281 -27.09 16.15 -54.74
CA ILE A 281 -28.11 15.55 -53.86
C ILE A 281 -28.53 16.57 -52.81
N ASP A 282 -29.83 16.93 -52.78
CA ASP A 282 -30.41 17.55 -51.58
C ASP A 282 -30.74 16.47 -50.55
N LEU A 283 -29.94 16.41 -49.48
CA LEU A 283 -30.12 15.47 -48.38
C LEU A 283 -31.50 15.62 -47.72
N ARG A 284 -32.06 16.82 -47.67
CA ARG A 284 -33.38 17.03 -47.06
C ARG A 284 -34.47 16.35 -47.88
N ASP A 285 -34.42 16.51 -49.20
CA ASP A 285 -35.37 15.88 -50.12
C ASP A 285 -35.23 14.36 -50.06
N LEU A 286 -34.00 13.85 -50.06
CA LEU A 286 -33.73 12.41 -49.92
C LEU A 286 -34.32 11.82 -48.62
N ILE A 287 -34.11 12.49 -47.48
CA ILE A 287 -34.67 12.07 -46.19
C ILE A 287 -36.20 12.15 -46.21
N SER A 288 -36.79 13.16 -46.87
CA SER A 288 -38.24 13.31 -46.97
C SER A 288 -38.89 12.24 -47.84
N ARG A 289 -38.23 11.82 -48.94
CA ARG A 289 -38.71 10.76 -49.84
C ARG A 289 -38.60 9.36 -49.23
N ALA A 290 -37.64 9.14 -48.33
CA ALA A 290 -37.35 7.82 -47.76
C ALA A 290 -36.96 7.84 -46.26
N PRO A 291 -37.81 8.40 -45.37
CA PRO A 291 -37.44 8.70 -43.99
C PRO A 291 -37.12 7.47 -43.14
N ASP A 292 -37.80 6.35 -43.38
CA ASP A 292 -37.64 5.14 -42.56
C ASP A 292 -36.46 4.30 -43.04
N VAL A 293 -36.24 4.25 -44.36
CA VAL A 293 -35.08 3.59 -44.96
C VAL A 293 -33.78 4.33 -44.60
N VAL A 294 -33.75 5.67 -44.73
CA VAL A 294 -32.57 6.48 -44.39
C VAL A 294 -32.25 6.39 -42.90
N ARG A 295 -33.25 6.51 -42.00
CA ARG A 295 -33.03 6.38 -40.55
C ARG A 295 -32.64 4.96 -40.10
N ALA A 296 -33.08 3.93 -40.83
CA ALA A 296 -32.65 2.56 -40.55
C ALA A 296 -31.20 2.31 -40.99
N ALA A 297 -30.77 2.90 -42.10
CA ALA A 297 -29.40 2.81 -42.60
C ALA A 297 -28.42 3.65 -41.75
N GLN A 298 -28.81 4.87 -41.40
CA GLN A 298 -28.02 5.82 -40.63
C GLN A 298 -28.78 6.25 -39.36
N PRO A 299 -28.75 5.44 -38.29
CA PRO A 299 -29.45 5.74 -37.05
C PRO A 299 -28.79 6.83 -36.20
N VAL A 300 -27.57 7.27 -36.55
CA VAL A 300 -26.82 8.32 -35.86
C VAL A 300 -26.44 9.39 -36.87
N VAL A 301 -26.78 10.65 -36.57
CA VAL A 301 -26.51 11.81 -37.42
C VAL A 301 -25.56 12.75 -36.68
N LEU A 302 -24.47 13.13 -37.35
CA LEU A 302 -23.56 14.17 -36.89
C LEU A 302 -23.75 15.40 -37.79
N ALA A 303 -24.12 16.53 -37.21
CA ALA A 303 -24.34 17.78 -37.95
C ALA A 303 -23.94 18.99 -37.11
N SER A 304 -23.47 20.05 -37.78
CA SER A 304 -23.36 21.37 -37.14
C SER A 304 -24.74 21.87 -36.74
N PRO A 305 -24.93 22.50 -35.56
CA PRO A 305 -26.22 23.08 -35.16
C PRO A 305 -26.81 24.03 -36.22
N LEU A 306 -25.94 24.74 -36.95
CA LEU A 306 -26.33 25.66 -38.02
C LEU A 306 -26.79 24.94 -39.30
N ALA A 307 -26.35 23.70 -39.53
CA ALA A 307 -26.71 22.90 -40.70
C ALA A 307 -27.98 22.09 -40.47
N VAL A 308 -28.37 21.83 -39.22
CA VAL A 308 -29.57 21.05 -38.87
C VAL A 308 -30.84 21.55 -39.57
N PRO A 309 -31.19 22.86 -39.53
CA PRO A 309 -32.37 23.35 -40.24
C PRO A 309 -32.27 23.24 -41.74
N ALA A 310 -31.07 23.18 -42.32
CA ALA A 310 -30.82 23.12 -43.76
C ALA A 310 -30.95 21.68 -44.29
N VAL A 311 -30.44 20.70 -43.52
CA VAL A 311 -30.28 19.30 -43.96
C VAL A 311 -31.43 18.40 -43.50
N LEU A 312 -32.01 18.64 -42.31
CA LEU A 312 -33.02 17.76 -41.74
C LEU A 312 -34.45 18.28 -41.96
N PRO A 313 -35.38 17.43 -42.43
CA PRO A 313 -36.80 17.76 -42.45
C PRO A 313 -37.33 18.18 -41.06
N PRO A 314 -38.37 19.03 -41.00
CA PRO A 314 -38.90 19.57 -39.74
C PRO A 314 -39.51 18.52 -38.80
N ASP A 315 -40.03 17.43 -39.35
CA ASP A 315 -40.67 16.30 -38.67
C ASP A 315 -39.68 15.21 -38.22
N THR A 316 -38.39 15.35 -38.55
CA THR A 316 -37.37 14.41 -38.13
C THR A 316 -37.11 14.52 -36.62
N THR A 317 -37.33 13.42 -35.90
CA THR A 317 -37.11 13.30 -34.45
C THR A 317 -36.07 12.23 -34.11
N PHE A 318 -35.41 12.42 -32.96
CA PHE A 318 -34.37 11.55 -32.42
C PHE A 318 -34.65 11.17 -30.96
N ASP A 319 -34.24 9.96 -30.58
CA ASP A 319 -34.37 9.48 -29.19
C ASP A 319 -33.47 10.29 -28.25
N LEU A 320 -32.28 10.67 -28.73
CA LEU A 320 -31.25 11.41 -27.99
C LEU A 320 -30.57 12.42 -28.90
N VAL A 321 -30.45 13.66 -28.44
CA VAL A 321 -29.61 14.71 -29.03
C VAL A 321 -28.44 14.97 -28.11
N VAL A 322 -27.22 14.82 -28.63
CA VAL A 322 -25.99 15.14 -27.90
C VAL A 322 -25.43 16.45 -28.47
N VAL A 323 -25.27 17.46 -27.61
CA VAL A 323 -24.60 18.71 -27.97
C VAL A 323 -23.22 18.72 -27.34
N GLU A 324 -22.20 18.48 -28.16
CA GLU A 324 -20.80 18.60 -27.74
C GLU A 324 -20.31 20.05 -27.80
N ARG A 325 -19.26 20.36 -27.02
CA ARG A 325 -18.66 21.70 -26.90
C ARG A 325 -19.71 22.79 -26.61
N ALA A 326 -20.69 22.46 -25.78
CA ALA A 326 -21.84 23.34 -25.50
C ALA A 326 -21.45 24.71 -24.87
N GLY A 327 -20.27 24.81 -24.25
CA GLY A 327 -19.71 26.07 -23.76
C GLY A 327 -19.35 27.08 -24.87
N ARG A 328 -19.37 26.64 -26.14
CA ARG A 328 -18.98 27.45 -27.31
C ARG A 328 -20.11 27.77 -28.27
N THR A 329 -21.32 27.31 -27.97
CA THR A 329 -22.53 27.63 -28.72
C THR A 329 -23.53 28.31 -27.80
N THR A 330 -24.46 29.04 -28.38
CA THR A 330 -25.58 29.63 -27.64
C THR A 330 -26.79 28.71 -27.72
N THR A 331 -27.74 28.89 -26.80
CA THR A 331 -29.03 28.21 -26.87
C THR A 331 -29.73 28.50 -28.18
N ALA A 332 -29.77 29.77 -28.61
CA ALA A 332 -30.41 30.18 -29.86
C ALA A 332 -29.90 29.42 -31.10
N ARG A 333 -28.58 29.21 -31.21
CA ARG A 333 -27.98 28.43 -32.32
C ARG A 333 -28.29 26.93 -32.25
N SER A 334 -28.67 26.44 -31.07
CA SER A 334 -28.84 25.01 -30.79
C SER A 334 -30.31 24.57 -30.74
N VAL A 335 -31.26 25.51 -30.58
CA VAL A 335 -32.71 25.24 -30.54
C VAL A 335 -33.19 24.31 -31.66
N PRO A 336 -32.78 24.48 -32.95
CA PRO A 336 -33.25 23.59 -34.00
C PRO A 336 -32.84 22.12 -33.81
N ALA A 337 -31.68 21.86 -33.21
CA ALA A 337 -31.26 20.51 -32.87
C ALA A 337 -32.01 19.99 -31.63
N LEU A 338 -32.11 20.83 -30.59
CA LEU A 338 -32.74 20.49 -29.31
C LEU A 338 -34.23 20.14 -29.46
N SER A 339 -34.96 20.86 -30.31
CA SER A 339 -36.40 20.64 -30.51
C SER A 339 -36.74 19.28 -31.15
N ARG A 340 -35.76 18.58 -31.72
CA ARG A 340 -35.92 17.29 -32.38
C ARG A 340 -35.61 16.09 -31.47
N GLY A 341 -35.09 16.32 -30.25
CA GLY A 341 -34.69 15.26 -29.33
C GLY A 341 -35.75 14.94 -28.27
N ARG A 342 -35.98 13.66 -27.98
CA ARG A 342 -36.74 13.23 -26.79
C ARG A 342 -35.94 13.37 -25.51
N GLN A 343 -34.63 13.16 -25.60
CA GLN A 343 -33.66 13.36 -24.53
C GLN A 343 -32.52 14.25 -25.05
N VAL A 344 -31.91 15.02 -24.15
CA VAL A 344 -30.78 15.89 -24.48
C VAL A 344 -29.63 15.59 -23.52
N LEU A 345 -28.43 15.43 -24.08
CA LEU A 345 -27.17 15.39 -23.34
C LEU A 345 -26.31 16.58 -23.77
N VAL A 346 -26.03 17.48 -22.82
CA VAL A 346 -25.20 18.67 -23.06
C VAL A 346 -23.81 18.41 -22.48
N VAL A 347 -22.78 18.47 -23.33
CA VAL A 347 -21.38 18.22 -22.96
C VAL A 347 -20.55 19.44 -23.33
N GLY A 348 -19.79 19.99 -22.38
CA GLY A 348 -18.92 21.12 -22.65
C GLY A 348 -18.04 21.47 -21.45
N ASP A 349 -17.21 22.49 -21.67
CA ASP A 349 -16.33 23.06 -20.66
C ASP A 349 -16.80 24.48 -20.31
N GLY A 350 -17.03 24.74 -19.02
CA GLY A 350 -17.45 26.04 -18.51
C GLY A 350 -16.29 27.00 -18.21
N GLY A 351 -15.06 26.51 -18.14
CA GLY A 351 -13.85 27.31 -17.89
C GLY A 351 -13.28 27.99 -19.14
N GLY A 352 -13.83 27.69 -20.33
CA GLY A 352 -13.40 28.27 -21.60
C GLY A 352 -13.95 29.67 -21.89
N PRO A 353 -13.46 30.33 -22.96
CA PRO A 353 -13.76 31.74 -23.29
C PRO A 353 -15.21 32.03 -23.74
N GLY A 354 -16.09 31.02 -23.76
CA GLY A 354 -17.49 31.18 -24.17
C GLY A 354 -17.71 31.16 -25.69
N PRO A 355 -18.95 31.38 -26.15
CA PRO A 355 -19.29 31.50 -27.58
C PRO A 355 -18.78 32.83 -28.15
N VAL A 356 -18.28 32.79 -29.39
CA VAL A 356 -17.84 33.97 -30.13
C VAL A 356 -18.78 34.20 -31.32
N PRO A 357 -19.18 35.45 -31.63
CA PRO A 357 -19.89 35.76 -32.87
C PRO A 357 -19.02 35.43 -34.08
N PHE A 358 -19.67 35.03 -35.18
CA PHE A 358 -18.96 34.79 -36.44
C PHE A 358 -19.01 36.08 -37.25
N SER A 359 -17.85 36.69 -37.50
CA SER A 359 -17.68 37.81 -38.43
C SER A 359 -16.77 37.40 -39.58
N VAL A 360 -17.04 37.93 -40.78
CA VAL A 360 -16.16 37.81 -41.95
C VAL A 360 -15.65 39.20 -42.24
N VAL A 361 -14.35 39.41 -42.08
CA VAL A 361 -13.71 40.71 -42.30
C VAL A 361 -12.64 40.60 -43.38
N ALA A 362 -12.62 41.58 -44.28
CA ALA A 362 -11.70 41.63 -45.41
C ALA A 362 -10.29 42.11 -45.02
N ASP A 363 -10.17 42.95 -43.98
CA ASP A 363 -8.89 43.42 -43.43
C ASP A 363 -8.89 43.30 -41.89
N PRO A 364 -8.11 42.36 -41.31
CA PRO A 364 -7.99 42.18 -39.86
C PRO A 364 -7.42 43.40 -39.13
N ARG A 365 -6.64 44.26 -39.83
CA ARG A 365 -6.01 45.45 -39.24
C ARG A 365 -6.99 46.61 -39.06
N ALA A 366 -8.15 46.57 -39.72
CA ALA A 366 -9.17 47.62 -39.67
C ALA A 366 -10.20 47.43 -38.54
N GLU A 367 -10.20 46.30 -37.83
CA GLU A 367 -11.26 45.88 -36.90
C GLU A 367 -11.07 46.37 -35.45
N GLY A 368 -10.07 47.24 -35.18
CA GLY A 368 -9.68 47.66 -33.83
C GLY A 368 -10.77 48.29 -32.94
N GLU A 369 -11.99 48.54 -33.44
CA GLU A 369 -13.05 49.24 -32.70
C GLU A 369 -14.46 48.64 -32.86
N ALA A 370 -14.66 47.53 -33.59
CA ALA A 370 -15.99 46.98 -33.83
C ALA A 370 -16.52 46.15 -32.63
N GLY A 371 -17.23 46.82 -31.73
CA GLY A 371 -18.30 46.23 -30.91
C GLY A 371 -17.87 45.20 -29.87
N ARG A 372 -17.53 45.67 -28.66
CA ARG A 372 -17.59 44.84 -27.44
C ARG A 372 -19.05 44.50 -27.14
N GLU A 373 -19.65 43.57 -27.88
CA GLU A 373 -20.90 42.95 -27.49
C GLU A 373 -20.70 42.15 -26.20
N GLU A 374 -21.66 42.23 -25.27
CA GLU A 374 -21.63 41.43 -24.07
C GLU A 374 -21.52 39.93 -24.42
N PRO A 375 -20.69 39.15 -23.73
CA PRO A 375 -20.53 37.74 -24.04
C PRO A 375 -21.87 37.02 -23.84
N ALA A 376 -22.43 36.52 -24.94
CA ALA A 376 -23.66 35.72 -24.90
C ALA A 376 -23.46 34.50 -23.99
N ARG A 377 -24.47 34.19 -23.16
CA ARG A 377 -24.44 32.98 -22.34
C ARG A 377 -24.36 31.74 -23.22
N SER A 378 -23.56 30.77 -22.78
CA SER A 378 -23.41 29.51 -23.49
C SER A 378 -24.60 28.58 -23.22
N LEU A 379 -24.88 27.66 -24.15
CA LEU A 379 -25.86 26.59 -23.92
C LEU A 379 -25.51 25.78 -22.66
N LEU A 380 -24.22 25.53 -22.41
CA LEU A 380 -23.79 24.79 -21.22
C LEU A 380 -24.18 25.50 -19.92
N GLU A 381 -23.95 26.82 -19.86
CA GLU A 381 -24.28 27.64 -18.69
C GLU A 381 -25.78 27.63 -18.42
N GLU A 382 -26.60 27.90 -19.44
CA GLU A 382 -28.06 27.89 -19.31
C GLU A 382 -28.61 26.49 -18.99
N ALA A 383 -28.11 25.46 -19.65
CA ALA A 383 -28.53 24.08 -19.40
C ALA A 383 -28.15 23.62 -17.99
N SER A 384 -26.97 24.00 -17.49
CA SER A 384 -26.50 23.62 -16.15
C SER A 384 -27.36 24.19 -15.01
N ALA A 385 -28.07 25.29 -15.27
CA ALA A 385 -28.97 25.90 -14.30
C ALA A 385 -30.28 25.11 -14.11
N VAL A 386 -30.63 24.23 -15.06
CA VAL A 386 -31.94 23.53 -15.10
C VAL A 386 -31.79 22.01 -15.10
N LEU A 387 -30.73 21.48 -15.70
CA LEU A 387 -30.49 20.04 -15.85
C LEU A 387 -29.55 19.48 -14.76
N PRO A 388 -29.67 18.19 -14.41
CA PRO A 388 -28.71 17.53 -13.53
C PRO A 388 -27.29 17.57 -14.12
N VAL A 389 -26.32 18.06 -13.34
CA VAL A 389 -24.93 18.22 -13.76
C VAL A 389 -24.05 17.08 -13.25
N ARG A 390 -23.21 16.53 -14.13
CA ARG A 390 -22.13 15.61 -13.77
C ARG A 390 -20.79 16.23 -14.14
N HIS A 391 -19.95 16.49 -13.14
CA HIS A 391 -18.62 17.03 -13.35
C HIS A 391 -17.60 15.92 -13.60
N LEU A 392 -16.83 16.05 -14.68
CA LEU A 392 -15.68 15.20 -14.97
C LEU A 392 -14.43 15.88 -14.39
N GLN A 393 -13.85 15.28 -13.34
CA GLN A 393 -12.79 15.92 -12.55
C GLN A 393 -11.38 15.50 -12.95
N THR A 394 -11.20 14.69 -14.00
CA THR A 394 -9.88 14.17 -14.39
C THR A 394 -9.55 14.52 -15.82
N GLN A 395 -8.40 15.18 -16.00
CA GLN A 395 -7.83 15.51 -17.31
C GLN A 395 -6.80 14.46 -17.71
N TYR A 396 -7.06 13.81 -18.85
CA TYR A 396 -6.29 12.67 -19.36
C TYR A 396 -5.30 13.03 -20.48
N ARG A 397 -5.07 14.34 -20.70
CA ARG A 397 -4.39 14.85 -21.90
C ARG A 397 -3.03 15.48 -21.60
N ALA A 398 -2.94 16.29 -20.55
CA ALA A 398 -1.69 16.97 -20.21
C ALA A 398 -0.69 15.95 -19.68
N LEU A 399 0.49 15.89 -20.29
CA LEU A 399 1.60 15.03 -19.87
C LEU A 399 2.46 15.68 -18.78
N HIS A 400 2.13 16.91 -18.38
CA HIS A 400 2.71 17.60 -17.23
C HIS A 400 1.61 18.19 -16.34
N GLN A 401 1.72 17.97 -15.03
CA GLN A 401 0.67 18.35 -14.06
C GLN A 401 0.56 19.86 -13.86
N GLY A 402 1.69 20.56 -14.02
CA GLY A 402 1.76 22.03 -14.00
C GLY A 402 0.94 22.74 -15.08
N LEU A 403 0.44 22.05 -16.11
CA LEU A 403 -0.52 22.62 -17.07
C LEU A 403 -1.97 22.63 -16.55
N VAL A 404 -2.29 21.78 -15.57
CA VAL A 404 -3.66 21.56 -15.09
C VAL A 404 -3.94 22.32 -13.80
N ALA A 405 -2.98 22.36 -12.88
CA ALA A 405 -3.14 23.07 -11.60
C ALA A 405 -3.56 24.55 -11.75
N PRO A 406 -3.04 25.32 -12.73
CA PRO A 406 -3.48 26.69 -12.98
C PRO A 406 -4.92 26.82 -13.48
N LEU A 407 -5.52 25.74 -14.00
CA LEU A 407 -6.88 25.73 -14.51
C LEU A 407 -7.93 25.55 -13.40
N ALA A 408 -7.52 25.05 -12.22
CA ALA A 408 -8.45 24.74 -11.14
C ALA A 408 -9.36 25.92 -10.73
N PRO A 409 -8.88 27.17 -10.64
CA PRO A 409 -9.74 28.33 -10.32
C PRO A 409 -10.77 28.67 -11.41
N LEU A 410 -10.57 28.19 -12.65
CA LEU A 410 -11.49 28.44 -13.77
C LEU A 410 -12.66 27.47 -13.80
N MET A 411 -12.57 26.38 -13.03
CA MET A 411 -13.53 25.28 -13.06
C MET A 411 -14.49 25.36 -11.87
N PRO A 412 -15.77 25.00 -12.05
CA PRO A 412 -16.75 25.00 -10.95
C PRO A 412 -16.42 23.95 -9.87
N VAL A 413 -15.68 22.92 -10.24
CA VAL A 413 -15.21 21.85 -9.36
C VAL A 413 -13.73 21.61 -9.65
N PRO A 414 -12.89 21.35 -8.63
CA PRO A 414 -11.47 21.07 -8.85
C PRO A 414 -11.25 19.95 -9.86
N VAL A 415 -10.37 20.21 -10.83
CA VAL A 415 -9.91 19.24 -11.83
C VAL A 415 -8.51 18.76 -11.45
N HIS A 416 -8.27 17.47 -11.64
CA HIS A 416 -7.01 16.79 -11.39
C HIS A 416 -6.39 16.34 -12.71
N SER A 417 -5.07 16.41 -12.80
CA SER A 417 -4.33 15.78 -13.89
C SER A 417 -4.19 14.28 -13.63
N PHE A 418 -4.38 13.49 -14.68
CA PHE A 418 -3.86 12.13 -14.70
C PHE A 418 -2.32 12.19 -14.72
N PRO A 419 -1.59 11.29 -14.03
CA PRO A 419 -0.12 11.35 -13.97
C PRO A 419 0.52 11.27 -15.36
N GLY A 420 1.21 12.34 -15.74
CA GLY A 420 1.96 12.44 -16.98
C GLY A 420 3.44 12.12 -16.80
N VAL A 421 4.14 11.86 -17.91
CA VAL A 421 5.51 11.33 -17.90
C VAL A 421 6.60 12.40 -17.80
N TRP A 422 6.31 13.67 -18.06
CA TRP A 422 7.36 14.71 -18.15
C TRP A 422 7.59 15.42 -16.81
N ARG A 423 8.85 15.81 -16.56
CA ARG A 423 9.30 16.63 -15.42
C ARG A 423 9.84 18.01 -15.80
N ALA A 424 10.06 18.27 -17.09
CA ALA A 424 10.48 19.59 -17.52
C ALA A 424 9.36 20.61 -17.23
N PRO A 425 9.67 21.88 -16.90
CA PRO A 425 8.66 22.88 -16.59
C PRO A 425 7.56 22.95 -17.65
N ALA A 426 6.32 22.75 -17.22
CA ALA A 426 5.13 22.79 -18.09
C ALA A 426 5.01 24.09 -18.88
N ALA A 427 5.36 25.21 -18.27
CA ALA A 427 5.38 26.50 -18.94
C ALA A 427 6.67 27.23 -18.62
N ARG A 428 7.19 27.97 -19.60
CA ARG A 428 8.39 28.79 -19.45
C ARG A 428 8.20 30.17 -20.08
N SER A 429 8.80 31.18 -19.48
CA SER A 429 8.87 32.53 -20.03
C SER A 429 10.11 32.65 -20.92
N VAL A 430 9.94 33.17 -22.13
CA VAL A 430 11.03 33.53 -23.06
C VAL A 430 10.92 35.03 -23.35
N VAL A 431 11.94 35.77 -22.93
CA VAL A 431 11.96 37.23 -23.10
C VAL A 431 12.48 37.58 -24.49
N ALA A 432 11.67 38.30 -25.27
CA ALA A 432 12.05 38.87 -26.56
C ALA A 432 11.92 40.40 -26.48
N GLU A 433 12.99 41.07 -26.08
CA GLU A 433 13.02 42.52 -25.92
C GLU A 433 12.76 43.22 -27.27
N GLY A 434 11.81 44.15 -27.31
CA GLY A 434 11.52 44.94 -28.51
C GLY A 434 10.02 44.95 -28.89
N ASN A 435 9.76 45.30 -30.14
CA ASN A 435 8.41 45.38 -30.70
C ASN A 435 7.83 43.98 -31.01
N VAL A 436 6.59 43.94 -31.50
CA VAL A 436 5.93 42.69 -31.90
C VAL A 436 6.76 41.91 -32.92
N GLY A 437 7.45 42.59 -33.85
CA GLY A 437 8.34 41.96 -34.83
C GLY A 437 9.49 41.15 -34.20
N ALA A 438 10.09 41.65 -33.11
CA ALA A 438 11.11 40.91 -32.36
C ALA A 438 10.53 39.64 -31.70
N GLN A 439 9.32 39.73 -31.16
CA GLN A 439 8.61 38.58 -30.57
C GLN A 439 8.24 37.54 -31.64
N VAL A 440 7.80 37.99 -32.82
CA VAL A 440 7.52 37.13 -33.98
C VAL A 440 8.79 36.40 -34.42
N ALA A 441 9.92 37.10 -34.55
CA ALA A 441 11.20 36.49 -34.90
C ALA A 441 11.61 35.42 -33.86
N GLN A 442 11.53 35.74 -32.57
CA GLN A 442 11.82 34.78 -31.49
C GLN A 442 10.90 33.55 -31.53
N ALA A 443 9.60 33.75 -31.79
CA ALA A 443 8.64 32.66 -31.88
C ALA A 443 8.95 31.73 -33.08
N VAL A 444 9.36 32.30 -34.21
CA VAL A 444 9.79 31.53 -35.40
C VAL A 444 11.05 30.72 -35.10
N ASP A 445 12.05 31.31 -34.44
CA ASP A 445 13.28 30.60 -34.07
C ASP A 445 12.99 29.44 -33.10
N LEU A 446 12.10 29.65 -32.13
CA LEU A 446 11.64 28.59 -31.23
C LEU A 446 10.85 27.51 -31.98
N ALA A 447 10.01 27.87 -32.95
CA ALA A 447 9.26 26.92 -33.76
C ALA A 447 10.19 26.03 -34.60
N VAL A 448 11.17 26.63 -35.27
CA VAL A 448 12.21 25.92 -36.04
C VAL A 448 13.05 25.02 -35.13
N GLY A 449 13.50 25.54 -33.99
CA GLY A 449 14.25 24.77 -33.00
C GLY A 449 13.45 23.64 -32.36
N GLN A 450 12.13 23.79 -32.23
CA GLN A 450 11.24 22.73 -31.76
C GLN A 450 11.03 21.66 -32.82
N ALA A 451 10.73 22.05 -34.06
CA ALA A 451 10.55 21.14 -35.19
C ALA A 451 11.77 20.24 -35.44
N ARG A 452 12.99 20.75 -35.21
CA ARG A 452 14.22 19.95 -35.32
C ARG A 452 14.43 18.99 -34.14
N ARG A 453 14.02 19.38 -32.93
CA ARG A 453 14.20 18.56 -31.71
C ARG A 453 13.14 17.47 -31.58
N ASP A 454 11.93 17.74 -32.04
CA ASP A 454 10.78 16.83 -31.95
C ASP A 454 9.98 16.87 -33.26
N PRO A 455 10.44 16.18 -34.32
CA PRO A 455 9.79 16.19 -35.63
C PRO A 455 8.40 15.53 -35.65
N ASP A 456 8.17 14.59 -34.75
CA ASP A 456 6.89 13.89 -34.64
C ASP A 456 5.87 14.69 -33.80
N GLY A 457 6.35 15.67 -33.03
CA GLY A 457 5.54 16.52 -32.18
C GLY A 457 4.73 17.57 -32.96
N SER A 458 3.52 17.81 -32.51
CA SER A 458 2.65 18.82 -33.12
C SER A 458 2.80 20.20 -32.47
N LEU A 459 2.69 21.25 -33.28
CA LEU A 459 2.98 22.64 -32.87
C LEU A 459 1.76 23.55 -33.06
N LEU A 460 1.50 24.42 -32.09
CA LEU A 460 0.55 25.53 -32.18
C LEU A 460 1.24 26.83 -31.79
N VAL A 461 1.15 27.84 -32.64
CA VAL A 461 1.54 29.21 -32.30
C VAL A 461 0.28 30.03 -32.04
N VAL A 462 0.19 30.56 -30.83
CA VAL A 462 -0.92 31.40 -30.38
C VAL A 462 -0.45 32.83 -30.33
N THR A 463 -1.23 33.73 -30.93
CA THR A 463 -0.97 35.18 -30.93
C THR A 463 -2.09 35.93 -30.23
N GLU A 464 -1.87 37.22 -29.93
CA GLU A 464 -2.88 38.08 -29.33
C GLU A 464 -4.04 38.36 -30.28
N ASP A 465 -3.73 38.69 -31.54
CA ASP A 465 -4.68 39.11 -32.57
C ASP A 465 -4.41 38.42 -33.92
N ASP A 466 -5.35 38.61 -34.85
CA ASP A 466 -5.28 38.06 -36.21
C ASP A 466 -4.14 38.67 -37.04
N ALA A 467 -3.80 39.95 -36.83
CA ALA A 467 -2.72 40.61 -37.56
C ALA A 467 -1.34 39.99 -37.23
N THR A 468 -1.08 39.76 -35.94
CA THR A 468 0.12 39.08 -35.47
C THR A 468 0.13 37.61 -35.91
N ALA A 469 -1.04 36.95 -35.97
CA ALA A 469 -1.14 35.59 -36.51
C ALA A 469 -0.72 35.53 -37.99
N GLU A 470 -1.15 36.51 -38.79
CA GLU A 470 -0.75 36.65 -40.19
C GLU A 470 0.77 36.89 -40.30
N ASP A 471 1.32 37.80 -39.52
CA ASP A 471 2.75 38.13 -39.52
C ASP A 471 3.61 36.91 -39.14
N VAL A 472 3.22 36.14 -38.11
CA VAL A 472 3.87 34.87 -37.74
C VAL A 472 3.79 33.86 -38.88
N GLY A 473 2.63 33.71 -39.52
CA GLY A 473 2.45 32.79 -40.63
C GLY A 473 3.35 33.13 -41.84
N ILE A 474 3.46 34.42 -42.17
CA ILE A 474 4.39 34.92 -43.20
C ILE A 474 5.84 34.62 -42.79
N ALA A 475 6.21 34.92 -41.55
CA ALA A 475 7.58 34.73 -41.08
C ALA A 475 8.00 33.25 -41.01
N LEU A 476 7.09 32.34 -40.64
CA LEU A 476 7.31 30.89 -40.67
C LEU A 476 7.53 30.38 -42.09
N ARG A 477 6.68 30.78 -43.06
CA ARG A 477 6.87 30.42 -44.48
C ARG A 477 8.20 30.95 -45.03
N ALA A 478 8.57 32.17 -44.68
CA ALA A 478 9.86 32.75 -45.06
C ALA A 478 11.04 31.99 -44.42
N ALA A 479 10.93 31.55 -43.17
CA ALA A 479 11.95 30.72 -42.51
C ALA A 479 12.09 29.34 -43.17
N LEU A 480 10.97 28.72 -43.54
CA LEU A 480 10.98 27.47 -44.28
C LEU A 480 11.65 27.64 -45.65
N ALA A 481 11.32 28.70 -46.39
CA ALA A 481 11.96 29.01 -47.67
C ALA A 481 13.48 29.24 -47.54
N ARG A 482 13.93 29.93 -46.48
CA ARG A 482 15.37 30.13 -46.20
C ARG A 482 16.10 28.84 -45.81
N SER A 483 15.40 27.81 -45.35
CA SER A 483 16.02 26.52 -45.03
C SER A 483 16.45 25.72 -46.27
N ALA A 484 16.01 26.14 -47.47
CA ALA A 484 16.51 25.57 -48.72
C ALA A 484 18.00 25.94 -48.91
N SER A 485 18.84 24.92 -49.07
CA SER A 485 20.30 25.07 -49.10
C SER A 485 20.81 25.91 -50.28
N GLU A 486 20.03 26.04 -51.37
CA GLU A 486 20.36 26.79 -52.59
C GLU A 486 19.09 27.28 -53.31
N ALA A 487 19.22 28.27 -54.21
CA ALA A 487 18.11 28.76 -55.03
C ALA A 487 17.55 27.65 -55.93
N GLY A 488 16.37 27.12 -55.57
CA GLY A 488 15.69 26.04 -56.27
C GLY A 488 15.79 24.66 -55.61
N ALA A 489 16.53 24.51 -54.50
CA ALA A 489 16.52 23.29 -53.69
C ALA A 489 15.21 23.20 -52.85
N PRO A 490 14.69 22.00 -52.58
CA PRO A 490 13.56 21.84 -51.66
C PRO A 490 13.96 22.28 -50.23
N PRO A 491 13.01 22.83 -49.45
CA PRO A 491 13.24 23.17 -48.05
C PRO A 491 13.61 21.93 -47.22
N ASP A 492 14.25 22.15 -46.06
CA ASP A 492 14.63 21.08 -45.12
C ASP A 492 13.43 20.15 -44.89
N PRO A 493 13.53 18.85 -45.24
CA PRO A 493 12.38 17.95 -45.22
C PRO A 493 11.79 17.78 -43.81
N VAL A 494 12.60 17.92 -42.76
CA VAL A 494 12.13 17.87 -41.37
C VAL A 494 11.27 19.10 -41.07
N LEU A 495 11.76 20.29 -41.42
CA LEU A 495 11.01 21.54 -41.23
C LEU A 495 9.78 21.61 -42.12
N ALA A 496 9.86 21.15 -43.36
CA ALA A 496 8.73 21.09 -44.28
C ALA A 496 7.65 20.13 -43.77
N GLY A 497 8.05 19.00 -43.20
CA GLY A 497 7.14 18.06 -42.54
C GLY A 497 6.41 18.70 -41.36
N VAL A 498 7.09 19.49 -40.52
CA VAL A 498 6.50 20.05 -39.29
C VAL A 498 5.80 21.39 -39.47
N LEU A 499 6.36 22.29 -40.26
CA LEU A 499 5.91 23.69 -40.41
C LEU A 499 5.21 23.95 -41.75
N GLY A 500 5.27 23.02 -42.69
CA GLY A 500 4.60 23.15 -43.98
C GLY A 500 3.09 22.96 -43.91
N ASP A 501 2.41 23.47 -44.93
CA ASP A 501 0.96 23.36 -45.12
C ASP A 501 0.52 21.98 -45.68
N LEU A 502 1.26 20.91 -45.37
CA LEU A 502 1.00 19.57 -45.88
C LEU A 502 -0.28 19.00 -45.25
N ASP A 503 -1.33 18.85 -46.07
CA ASP A 503 -2.64 18.27 -45.71
C ASP A 503 -2.55 16.80 -45.24
N ASP A 504 -1.42 16.12 -45.45
CA ASP A 504 -1.25 14.69 -45.16
C ASP A 504 -0.97 14.39 -43.68
N ARG A 505 -0.77 15.41 -42.83
CA ARG A 505 -0.56 15.19 -41.38
C ARG A 505 -1.85 15.30 -40.59
N PRO A 506 -2.07 14.41 -39.60
CA PRO A 506 -3.25 14.46 -38.74
C PRO A 506 -3.29 15.72 -37.86
N GLU A 507 -2.13 16.27 -37.48
CA GLU A 507 -2.03 17.49 -36.66
C GLU A 507 -1.05 18.52 -37.30
N PRO A 508 -1.48 19.27 -38.33
CA PRO A 508 -0.60 20.19 -39.08
C PRO A 508 -0.32 21.47 -38.31
N CYS A 509 0.90 22.03 -38.28
CA CYS A 509 1.23 23.25 -37.52
C CYS A 509 0.20 24.37 -37.72
N LEU A 510 -0.32 24.92 -36.61
CA LEU A 510 -1.35 25.97 -36.65
C LEU A 510 -0.80 27.28 -36.11
N VAL A 511 -1.19 28.38 -36.73
CA VAL A 511 -1.05 29.73 -36.19
C VAL A 511 -2.45 30.30 -35.99
N ARG A 512 -2.80 30.65 -34.74
CA ARG A 512 -4.15 31.09 -34.38
C ARG A 512 -4.10 32.26 -33.39
N PRO A 513 -4.99 33.26 -33.51
CA PRO A 513 -5.18 34.22 -32.43
C PRO A 513 -5.83 33.54 -31.20
N VAL A 514 -5.62 34.11 -30.03
CA VAL A 514 -6.06 33.54 -28.74
C VAL A 514 -7.57 33.28 -28.69
N HIS A 515 -8.40 34.10 -29.34
CA HIS A 515 -9.85 33.91 -29.35
C HIS A 515 -10.31 32.70 -30.19
N ARG A 516 -9.43 32.12 -31.02
CA ARG A 516 -9.70 30.90 -31.82
C ARG A 516 -9.02 29.64 -31.27
N VAL A 517 -8.27 29.76 -30.17
CA VAL A 517 -7.47 28.66 -29.60
C VAL A 517 -8.31 27.54 -28.98
N ALA A 518 -9.53 27.86 -28.52
CA ALA A 518 -10.32 26.90 -27.76
C ALA A 518 -10.53 25.61 -28.58
N GLY A 519 -10.47 24.45 -27.92
CA GLY A 519 -10.65 23.14 -28.56
C GLY A 519 -9.46 22.66 -29.41
N GLU A 520 -8.47 23.51 -29.68
CA GLU A 520 -7.21 23.11 -30.30
C GLU A 520 -6.34 22.35 -29.31
N VAL A 521 -5.52 21.44 -29.83
CA VAL A 521 -4.63 20.60 -29.04
C VAL A 521 -3.36 20.33 -29.79
N ARG A 522 -2.22 20.59 -29.16
CA ARG A 522 -0.89 20.27 -29.68
C ARG A 522 0.07 19.84 -28.60
N ASP A 523 1.14 19.16 -29.00
CA ASP A 523 2.21 18.81 -28.08
C ASP A 523 2.86 20.06 -27.49
N HIS A 524 3.26 20.98 -28.36
CA HIS A 524 3.95 22.20 -27.99
C HIS A 524 3.15 23.43 -28.38
N VAL A 525 3.04 24.38 -27.46
CA VAL A 525 2.37 25.66 -27.69
C VAL A 525 3.38 26.80 -27.51
N LEU A 526 3.50 27.65 -28.53
CA LEU A 526 4.24 28.90 -28.45
C LEU A 526 3.22 30.03 -28.34
N TRP A 527 3.23 30.78 -27.25
CA TRP A 527 2.27 31.86 -27.03
C TRP A 527 2.97 33.20 -27.08
N VAL A 528 2.77 33.93 -28.17
CA VAL A 528 3.26 35.29 -28.39
C VAL A 528 2.28 36.26 -27.75
N THR A 529 2.67 36.87 -26.62
CA THR A 529 1.76 37.71 -25.83
C THR A 529 2.47 38.77 -24.99
N GLY A 530 1.76 39.87 -24.75
CA GLY A 530 2.16 40.93 -23.81
C GLY A 530 1.43 40.89 -22.47
N PRO A 531 1.86 41.71 -21.50
CA PRO A 531 1.20 41.85 -20.19
C PRO A 531 -0.27 42.30 -20.24
N GLN A 532 -0.65 43.07 -21.26
CA GLN A 532 -2.01 43.60 -21.42
C GLN A 532 -3.00 42.56 -21.99
N ALA A 533 -2.50 41.63 -22.80
CA ALA A 533 -3.30 40.63 -23.52
C ALA A 533 -3.76 39.47 -22.62
N ALA A 534 -2.98 39.15 -21.59
CA ALA A 534 -3.19 38.01 -20.72
C ALA A 534 -4.18 38.27 -19.56
N HIS A 535 -4.97 39.35 -19.59
CA HIS A 535 -5.89 39.70 -18.50
C HIS A 535 -7.07 38.74 -18.36
N ASP A 536 -7.55 38.13 -19.45
CA ASP A 536 -8.66 37.18 -19.41
C ASP A 536 -8.19 35.77 -19.02
N ALA A 537 -8.60 35.33 -17.83
CA ALA A 537 -8.23 34.04 -17.27
C ALA A 537 -8.74 32.84 -18.08
N ARG A 538 -9.90 32.95 -18.73
CA ARG A 538 -10.48 31.88 -19.55
C ARG A 538 -9.71 31.71 -20.85
N ARG A 539 -9.24 32.82 -21.44
CA ARG A 539 -8.37 32.79 -22.63
C ARG A 539 -7.00 32.22 -22.28
N ALA A 540 -6.36 32.69 -21.21
CA ALA A 540 -5.09 32.15 -20.73
C ALA A 540 -5.21 30.64 -20.43
N GLY A 541 -6.27 30.23 -19.73
CA GLY A 541 -6.57 28.83 -19.46
C GLY A 541 -6.76 27.99 -20.73
N ALA A 542 -7.42 28.54 -21.75
CA ALA A 542 -7.59 27.85 -23.04
C ALA A 542 -6.26 27.63 -23.78
N VAL A 543 -5.31 28.58 -23.70
CA VAL A 543 -3.95 28.38 -24.25
C VAL A 543 -3.21 27.27 -23.51
N LEU A 544 -3.24 27.29 -22.17
CA LEU A 544 -2.59 26.25 -21.36
C LEU A 544 -3.20 24.87 -21.61
N ALA A 545 -4.53 24.79 -21.73
CA ALA A 545 -5.25 23.53 -22.00
C ALA A 545 -5.02 22.98 -23.41
N ALA A 546 -4.53 23.81 -24.35
CA ALA A 546 -4.18 23.38 -25.70
C ALA A 546 -2.85 22.58 -25.73
N ALA A 547 -1.98 22.72 -24.73
CA ALA A 547 -0.70 22.02 -24.69
C ALA A 547 -0.81 20.63 -24.06
N ARG A 548 -0.14 19.63 -24.66
CA ARG A 548 0.10 18.31 -24.04
C ARG A 548 1.42 18.26 -23.30
N HIS A 549 2.50 18.78 -23.88
CA HIS A 549 3.85 18.76 -23.30
C HIS A 549 4.17 20.04 -22.56
N GLY A 550 4.02 21.20 -23.21
CA GLY A 550 4.31 22.46 -22.57
C GLY A 550 4.05 23.71 -23.40
N VAL A 551 4.19 24.85 -22.72
CA VAL A 551 3.91 26.19 -23.26
C VAL A 551 5.15 27.06 -23.13
N ALA A 552 5.61 27.68 -24.22
CA ALA A 552 6.61 28.75 -24.17
C ALA A 552 5.91 30.09 -24.39
N VAL A 553 5.92 30.94 -23.36
CA VAL A 553 5.35 32.29 -23.41
C VAL A 553 6.43 33.23 -23.92
N VAL A 554 6.29 33.70 -25.16
CA VAL A 554 7.18 34.69 -25.78
C VAL A 554 6.62 36.08 -25.48
N THR A 555 7.38 36.87 -24.74
CA THR A 555 6.88 38.13 -24.17
C THR A 555 7.98 39.19 -24.06
N PRO A 556 7.67 40.50 -24.16
CA PRO A 556 8.69 41.55 -24.08
C PRO A 556 9.25 41.75 -22.67
N VAL A 557 8.52 41.33 -21.64
CA VAL A 557 8.96 41.40 -20.24
C VAL A 557 8.65 40.08 -19.52
N PRO A 558 9.54 39.62 -18.63
CA PRO A 558 9.31 38.43 -17.82
C PRO A 558 7.93 38.37 -17.15
N VAL A 559 7.31 37.18 -17.15
CA VAL A 559 5.94 36.94 -16.62
C VAL A 559 5.80 37.29 -15.13
N ASP A 560 6.85 37.16 -14.33
CA ASP A 560 6.90 37.57 -12.92
C ASP A 560 6.73 39.09 -12.73
N ARG A 561 7.07 39.89 -13.75
CA ARG A 561 6.93 41.36 -13.74
C ARG A 561 5.61 41.86 -14.33
N TRP A 562 4.74 40.99 -14.81
CA TRP A 562 3.43 41.39 -15.33
C TRP A 562 2.55 41.98 -14.20
N PRO A 563 1.61 42.89 -14.49
CA PRO A 563 0.68 43.40 -13.49
C PRO A 563 -0.27 42.30 -12.99
N ALA A 564 -0.67 42.37 -11.72
CA ALA A 564 -1.62 41.42 -11.13
C ALA A 564 -2.97 41.45 -11.86
N GLY A 565 -3.57 40.29 -12.03
CA GLY A 565 -4.82 40.13 -12.75
C GLY A 565 -5.16 38.65 -12.91
N PRO A 566 -6.45 38.31 -13.08
CA PRO A 566 -6.91 36.94 -12.99
C PRO A 566 -6.27 36.04 -14.07
N GLY A 567 -6.07 36.52 -15.30
CA GLY A 567 -5.34 35.76 -16.31
C GLY A 567 -3.83 35.76 -16.10
N THR A 568 -3.23 36.87 -15.65
CA THR A 568 -1.80 36.90 -15.28
C THR A 568 -1.47 35.87 -14.20
N ASP A 569 -2.34 35.72 -13.20
CA ASP A 569 -2.14 34.79 -12.10
C ASP A 569 -2.15 33.33 -12.58
N VAL A 570 -3.01 33.00 -13.55
CA VAL A 570 -3.02 31.69 -14.23
C VAL A 570 -1.69 31.44 -14.95
N VAL A 571 -1.18 32.42 -15.70
CA VAL A 571 0.10 32.27 -16.42
C VAL A 571 1.29 32.20 -15.45
N ARG A 572 1.33 33.07 -14.42
CA ARG A 572 2.37 33.02 -13.37
C ARG A 572 2.37 31.70 -12.65
N GLN A 573 1.19 31.17 -12.30
CA GLN A 573 1.10 29.86 -11.67
C GLN A 573 1.62 28.75 -12.59
N ALA A 574 1.33 28.81 -13.90
CA ALA A 574 1.85 27.83 -14.86
C ALA A 574 3.38 27.89 -15.01
N VAL A 575 3.94 29.10 -15.14
CA VAL A 575 5.39 29.31 -15.32
C VAL A 575 6.16 29.03 -14.02
N GLY A 576 5.57 29.37 -12.87
CA GLY A 576 6.13 29.13 -11.54
C GLY A 576 5.77 27.76 -10.95
N ALA A 577 5.04 26.91 -11.68
CA ALA A 577 4.71 25.56 -11.23
C ALA A 577 5.98 24.70 -11.21
N THR A 578 6.65 24.67 -10.07
CA THR A 578 7.65 23.66 -9.75
C THR A 578 6.97 22.34 -9.41
N ASP A 579 7.65 21.22 -9.65
CA ASP A 579 7.23 19.90 -9.20
C ASP A 579 6.86 19.99 -7.70
N GLN A 580 5.58 19.80 -7.38
CA GLN A 580 5.12 19.88 -6.00
C GLN A 580 5.83 18.82 -5.15
N PRO A 581 6.07 19.09 -3.85
CA PRO A 581 6.72 18.14 -2.97
C PRO A 581 5.94 16.82 -2.96
N HIS A 582 6.60 15.79 -3.48
CA HIS A 582 6.15 14.42 -3.47
C HIS A 582 5.91 13.96 -2.03
N ARG A 583 4.69 13.49 -1.75
CA ARG A 583 4.39 12.94 -0.42
C ARG A 583 5.04 11.57 -0.31
N GLY A 584 6.02 11.44 0.57
CA GLY A 584 6.61 10.14 0.90
C GLY A 584 5.55 9.15 1.41
N TYR A 585 5.74 7.87 1.11
CA TYR A 585 4.79 6.83 1.51
C TYR A 585 4.79 6.61 3.02
N ARG A 586 3.59 6.36 3.57
CA ARG A 586 3.44 5.84 4.94
C ARG A 586 3.66 4.33 5.04
N SER A 587 3.71 3.61 3.90
CA SER A 587 3.88 2.16 3.87
C SER A 587 5.36 1.80 3.98
N ALA A 588 5.73 1.07 5.04
CA ALA A 588 7.08 0.54 5.20
C ALA A 588 7.49 -0.42 4.06
N VAL A 589 6.51 -1.12 3.46
CA VAL A 589 6.74 -2.08 2.37
C VAL A 589 7.15 -1.34 1.08
N LEU A 590 6.42 -0.29 0.71
CA LEU A 590 6.78 0.52 -0.46
C LEU A 590 8.05 1.33 -0.20
N ALA A 591 8.25 1.86 1.01
CA ALA A 591 9.47 2.57 1.37
C ALA A 591 10.73 1.69 1.18
N GLU A 592 10.65 0.40 1.53
CA GLU A 592 11.74 -0.55 1.31
C GLU A 592 11.97 -0.83 -0.20
N LEU A 593 10.91 -0.97 -1.00
CA LEU A 593 11.04 -1.10 -2.45
C LEU A 593 11.70 0.15 -3.06
N THR A 594 11.26 1.35 -2.67
CA THR A 594 11.85 2.62 -3.08
C THR A 594 13.33 2.69 -2.73
N ARG A 595 13.70 2.32 -1.50
CA ARG A 595 15.09 2.29 -1.04
C ARG A 595 15.93 1.38 -1.93
N ARG A 596 15.49 0.14 -2.18
CA ARG A 596 16.21 -0.81 -3.05
C ARG A 596 16.33 -0.34 -4.50
N LEU A 597 15.29 0.27 -5.06
CA LEU A 597 15.35 0.84 -6.41
C LEU A 597 16.35 2.00 -6.49
N ARG A 598 16.44 2.85 -5.44
CA ARG A 598 17.46 3.90 -5.35
C ARG A 598 18.87 3.34 -5.16
N ASP A 599 19.03 2.24 -4.43
CA ASP A 599 20.31 1.54 -4.27
C ASP A 599 20.82 0.99 -5.62
N GLU A 600 19.92 0.65 -6.56
CA GLU A 600 20.24 0.29 -7.96
C GLU A 600 20.58 1.51 -8.84
N GLY A 601 20.67 2.71 -8.26
CA GLY A 601 21.00 3.96 -8.95
C GLY A 601 19.81 4.68 -9.58
N LEU A 602 18.59 4.13 -9.49
CA LEU A 602 17.44 4.68 -10.19
C LEU A 602 16.86 5.93 -9.51
N THR A 603 16.44 6.89 -10.33
CA THR A 603 15.65 8.03 -9.85
C THR A 603 14.19 7.61 -9.61
N VAL A 604 13.80 7.50 -8.33
CA VAL A 604 12.45 7.11 -7.90
C VAL A 604 11.72 8.26 -7.20
N VAL A 605 10.54 8.58 -7.72
CA VAL A 605 9.60 9.53 -7.13
C VAL A 605 8.41 8.79 -6.54
N GLU A 606 8.05 9.19 -5.33
CA GLU A 606 6.92 8.64 -4.57
C GLU A 606 5.69 9.53 -4.76
N GLY A 607 4.49 8.95 -4.95
CA GLY A 607 3.24 9.69 -4.84
C GLY A 607 3.06 10.71 -5.97
N MET A 608 3.48 10.34 -7.18
CA MET A 608 3.47 11.22 -8.34
C MET A 608 2.05 11.40 -8.87
N GLY A 609 1.53 12.62 -8.87
CA GLY A 609 0.14 12.89 -9.26
C GLY A 609 -0.64 13.62 -8.19
N HIS A 610 -1.84 14.06 -8.58
CA HIS A 610 -2.81 14.67 -7.69
C HIS A 610 -4.12 13.89 -7.69
N GLY A 611 -4.86 14.05 -6.59
CA GLY A 611 -6.18 13.47 -6.45
C GLY A 611 -6.16 11.93 -6.52
N PRO A 612 -7.21 11.32 -7.08
CA PRO A 612 -7.43 9.88 -6.95
C PRO A 612 -6.56 9.00 -7.84
N HIS A 613 -5.76 9.60 -8.72
CA HIS A 613 -4.98 8.89 -9.74
C HIS A 613 -3.47 8.92 -9.53
N ALA A 614 -3.01 9.47 -8.40
CA ALA A 614 -1.59 9.48 -8.06
C ALA A 614 -0.98 8.07 -8.15
N LEU A 615 0.22 7.99 -8.71
CA LEU A 615 1.01 6.78 -8.82
C LEU A 615 1.66 6.47 -7.48
N ASP A 616 1.85 5.18 -7.20
CA ASP A 616 2.60 4.80 -6.02
C ASP A 616 4.08 5.11 -6.16
N LEU A 617 4.75 4.51 -7.13
CA LEU A 617 6.11 4.89 -7.46
C LEU A 617 6.16 5.24 -8.94
N ALA A 618 6.94 6.27 -9.24
CA ALA A 618 7.29 6.63 -10.60
C ALA A 618 8.81 6.51 -10.71
N VAL A 619 9.27 5.76 -11.72
CA VAL A 619 10.70 5.50 -11.93
C VAL A 619 11.12 6.17 -13.25
N ALA A 620 12.19 6.97 -13.18
CA ALA A 620 12.75 7.65 -14.34
C ALA A 620 13.76 6.76 -15.07
N GLU A 621 14.03 7.11 -16.33
CA GLU A 621 15.20 6.62 -17.05
C GLU A 621 16.43 7.44 -16.63
N ASP A 622 17.54 6.77 -16.33
CA ASP A 622 18.82 7.44 -16.13
C ASP A 622 19.39 7.86 -17.48
N ASP A 623 19.67 9.16 -17.65
CA ASP A 623 20.47 9.64 -18.76
C ASP A 623 21.74 10.33 -18.26
N ARG A 624 22.85 10.05 -18.95
CA ARG A 624 24.23 10.46 -18.63
C ARG A 624 24.54 11.90 -19.02
N ASP A 625 23.64 12.58 -19.72
CA ASP A 625 23.84 13.92 -20.29
C ASP A 625 23.10 15.06 -19.54
N GLY A 626 22.59 14.81 -18.34
CA GLY A 626 22.00 15.85 -17.48
C GLY A 626 20.64 16.41 -17.95
N ALA A 627 20.09 15.86 -19.03
CA ALA A 627 18.75 16.17 -19.55
C ALA A 627 17.70 15.13 -19.13
N ALA A 628 17.69 14.71 -17.86
CA ALA A 628 16.69 13.79 -17.34
C ALA A 628 15.33 14.48 -17.20
N ALA A 629 14.38 14.23 -18.12
CA ALA A 629 13.06 14.85 -18.06
C ALA A 629 11.87 13.89 -18.13
N ARG A 630 12.07 12.57 -18.31
CA ARG A 630 10.95 11.63 -18.54
C ARG A 630 10.90 10.47 -17.56
N MET A 631 9.71 10.23 -17.05
CA MET A 631 9.32 9.08 -16.26
C MET A 631 8.84 7.96 -17.16
N VAL A 632 9.21 6.74 -16.80
CA VAL A 632 9.04 5.59 -17.69
C VAL A 632 8.17 4.52 -17.06
N VAL A 633 8.47 4.08 -15.83
CA VAL A 633 7.69 3.02 -15.17
C VAL A 633 6.77 3.62 -14.13
N ALA A 634 5.48 3.33 -14.25
CA ALA A 634 4.45 3.65 -13.27
C ALA A 634 4.18 2.41 -12.43
N VAL A 635 4.46 2.46 -11.14
CA VAL A 635 4.24 1.37 -10.19
C VAL A 635 3.00 1.69 -9.37
N ASP A 636 1.99 0.82 -9.46
CA ASP A 636 0.80 0.86 -8.61
C ASP A 636 0.80 -0.34 -7.64
N GLY A 637 0.59 -0.07 -6.36
CA GLY A 637 0.49 -1.04 -5.28
C GLY A 637 -0.94 -1.26 -4.79
N ASP A 638 -1.15 -2.32 -4.02
CA ASP A 638 -2.39 -2.61 -3.26
C ASP A 638 -2.35 -2.08 -1.81
N VAL A 639 -1.20 -1.57 -1.37
CA VAL A 639 -0.97 -1.04 -0.01
C VAL A 639 -1.20 0.47 0.08
N SER A 640 -1.58 1.10 -1.02
CA SER A 640 -1.95 2.52 -1.05
C SER A 640 -3.32 2.73 -0.40
N PRO A 641 -3.53 3.81 0.38
CA PRO A 641 -4.86 4.17 0.88
C PRO A 641 -5.90 4.32 -0.23
N GLN A 642 -5.43 4.64 -1.44
CA GLN A 642 -6.26 4.75 -2.63
C GLN A 642 -6.70 3.38 -3.15
N ALA A 643 -5.78 2.41 -3.20
CA ALA A 643 -6.08 1.04 -3.60
C ALA A 643 -7.04 0.33 -2.63
N ALA A 644 -7.01 0.69 -1.35
CA ALA A 644 -7.93 0.16 -0.34
C ALA A 644 -9.39 0.64 -0.49
N ARG A 645 -9.64 1.69 -1.28
CA ARG A 645 -10.98 2.31 -1.44
C ARG A 645 -11.70 1.89 -2.73
N THR A 646 -11.01 1.24 -3.65
CA THR A 646 -11.56 0.88 -4.96
C THR A 646 -11.67 -0.63 -5.08
N GLU A 647 -12.86 -1.14 -5.36
CA GLU A 647 -13.02 -2.55 -5.71
C GLU A 647 -12.34 -2.84 -7.05
N PRO A 648 -11.56 -3.94 -7.17
CA PRO A 648 -10.90 -4.29 -8.43
C PRO A 648 -11.92 -4.44 -9.56
N GLY A 649 -11.87 -3.51 -10.51
CA GLY A 649 -12.82 -3.46 -11.61
C GLY A 649 -12.18 -3.20 -12.97
N ARG A 650 -13.04 -2.96 -13.96
CA ARG A 650 -12.62 -2.54 -15.31
C ARG A 650 -11.74 -1.29 -15.27
N ASP A 651 -12.04 -0.38 -14.35
CA ASP A 651 -11.36 0.91 -14.21
C ASP A 651 -9.89 0.72 -13.80
N ASP A 652 -9.64 -0.02 -12.72
CA ASP A 652 -8.27 -0.25 -12.22
C ASP A 652 -7.49 -1.22 -13.10
N VAL A 653 -8.11 -2.34 -13.49
CA VAL A 653 -7.38 -3.42 -14.17
C VAL A 653 -7.12 -3.05 -15.62
N ARG A 654 -8.08 -2.46 -16.35
CA ARG A 654 -7.91 -2.15 -17.78
C ARG A 654 -7.76 -0.67 -18.06
N LEU A 655 -8.73 0.18 -17.68
CA LEU A 655 -8.76 1.57 -18.16
C LEU A 655 -7.57 2.39 -17.66
N ARG A 656 -7.22 2.26 -16.38
CA ARG A 656 -6.03 2.91 -15.81
C ARG A 656 -4.75 2.40 -16.47
N HIS A 657 -4.61 1.09 -16.62
CA HIS A 657 -3.46 0.48 -17.31
C HIS A 657 -3.31 0.99 -18.76
N GLU A 658 -4.41 1.02 -19.53
CA GLU A 658 -4.42 1.53 -20.89
C GLU A 658 -4.15 3.03 -20.94
N GLN A 659 -4.71 3.80 -20.01
CA GLN A 659 -4.46 5.23 -19.94
C GLN A 659 -3.00 5.54 -19.62
N LEU A 660 -2.41 4.87 -18.62
CA LEU A 660 -0.98 4.99 -18.33
C LEU A 660 -0.13 4.65 -19.56
N THR A 661 -0.46 3.56 -20.24
CA THR A 661 0.23 3.15 -21.47
C THR A 661 0.12 4.23 -22.56
N ARG A 662 -1.07 4.79 -22.79
CA ARG A 662 -1.29 5.89 -23.75
C ARG A 662 -0.51 7.16 -23.42
N MET A 663 -0.34 7.45 -22.13
CA MET A 663 0.42 8.59 -21.62
C MET A 663 1.94 8.36 -21.71
N GLY A 664 2.37 7.18 -22.19
CA GLY A 664 3.77 6.85 -22.39
C GLY A 664 4.46 6.15 -21.22
N TRP A 665 3.68 5.68 -20.23
CA TRP A 665 4.18 4.86 -19.13
C TRP A 665 4.25 3.37 -19.48
N VAL A 666 5.12 2.65 -18.79
CA VAL A 666 5.05 1.20 -18.62
C VAL A 666 4.41 0.91 -17.26
N PRO A 667 3.08 0.67 -17.20
CA PRO A 667 2.39 0.39 -15.96
C PRO A 667 2.74 -1.00 -15.41
N LEU A 668 3.17 -1.04 -14.16
CA LEU A 668 3.56 -2.22 -13.42
C LEU A 668 2.77 -2.27 -12.10
N ARG A 669 2.02 -3.37 -11.88
CA ARG A 669 1.38 -3.61 -10.58
C ARG A 669 2.28 -4.44 -9.68
N VAL A 670 2.40 -4.00 -8.43
CA VAL A 670 3.06 -4.71 -7.33
C VAL A 670 2.03 -5.01 -6.25
N ARG A 671 2.21 -6.12 -5.53
CA ARG A 671 1.44 -6.37 -4.30
C ARG A 671 2.35 -6.22 -3.10
N GLY A 672 1.83 -5.67 -2.02
CA GLY A 672 2.56 -5.51 -0.77
C GLY A 672 3.04 -6.85 -0.23
N THR A 673 2.26 -7.92 -0.40
CA THR A 673 2.65 -9.28 -0.02
C THR A 673 3.85 -9.78 -0.84
N ASP A 674 3.94 -9.43 -2.12
CA ASP A 674 5.04 -9.85 -2.99
C ASP A 674 6.30 -9.03 -2.71
N VAL A 675 6.16 -7.71 -2.57
CA VAL A 675 7.26 -6.82 -2.16
C VAL A 675 7.81 -7.23 -0.79
N PHE A 676 6.94 -7.65 0.13
CA PHE A 676 7.37 -8.14 1.44
C PHE A 676 8.05 -9.51 1.38
N THR A 677 7.58 -10.41 0.50
CA THR A 677 8.08 -11.80 0.45
C THR A 677 9.35 -11.93 -0.39
N ASP A 678 9.41 -11.25 -1.53
CA ASP A 678 10.55 -11.28 -2.47
C ASP A 678 10.75 -9.89 -3.11
N PRO A 679 11.28 -8.91 -2.35
CA PRO A 679 11.52 -7.56 -2.86
C PRO A 679 12.53 -7.55 -4.03
N ALA A 680 13.49 -8.48 -4.05
CA ALA A 680 14.49 -8.56 -5.11
C ALA A 680 13.85 -8.89 -6.47
N ARG A 681 12.88 -9.79 -6.49
CA ARG A 681 12.10 -10.08 -7.70
C ARG A 681 11.30 -8.89 -8.19
N GLU A 682 10.71 -8.11 -7.30
CA GLU A 682 9.95 -6.92 -7.69
C GLU A 682 10.86 -5.81 -8.24
N VAL A 683 12.06 -5.62 -7.66
CA VAL A 683 13.11 -4.75 -8.22
C VAL A 683 13.51 -5.21 -9.62
N ALA A 684 13.78 -6.51 -9.81
CA ALA A 684 14.14 -7.06 -11.11
C ALA A 684 13.06 -6.82 -12.19
N ARG A 685 11.78 -6.90 -11.81
CA ARG A 685 10.66 -6.59 -12.72
C ARG A 685 10.61 -5.13 -13.13
N VAL A 686 10.88 -4.19 -12.20
CA VAL A 686 10.96 -2.76 -12.53
C VAL A 686 12.13 -2.50 -13.47
N LEU A 687 13.29 -3.10 -13.22
CA LEU A 687 14.46 -3.02 -14.12
C LEU A 687 14.17 -3.62 -15.51
N GLU A 688 13.48 -4.76 -15.58
CA GLU A 688 13.07 -5.35 -16.86
C GLU A 688 12.10 -4.44 -17.62
N ALA A 689 11.14 -3.83 -16.92
CA ALA A 689 10.21 -2.87 -17.51
C ALA A 689 10.93 -1.63 -18.07
N LEU A 690 11.92 -1.09 -17.33
CA LEU A 690 12.77 0.00 -17.81
C LEU A 690 13.55 -0.41 -19.07
N ARG A 691 14.22 -1.56 -19.07
CA ARG A 691 14.97 -2.07 -20.23
C ARG A 691 14.07 -2.34 -21.44
N ALA A 692 12.84 -2.80 -21.21
CA ALA A 692 11.86 -3.00 -22.28
C ALA A 692 11.36 -1.66 -22.85
N ALA A 693 11.27 -0.63 -22.03
CA ALA A 693 10.88 0.71 -22.44
C ALA A 693 11.99 1.45 -23.20
N GLY A 694 13.25 1.37 -22.75
CA GLY A 694 14.39 1.96 -23.46
C GLY A 694 14.61 1.36 -24.86
N ARG A 695 14.19 0.10 -25.06
CA ARG A 695 14.14 -0.54 -26.39
C ARG A 695 12.99 -0.05 -27.29
N ARG A 696 12.03 0.71 -26.75
CA ARG A 696 10.75 1.08 -27.39
C ARG A 696 10.64 2.54 -27.87
N THR A 697 11.60 3.42 -27.60
CA THR A 697 11.51 4.84 -28.03
C THR A 697 12.51 5.18 -29.15
N PRO A 698 12.11 5.86 -30.25
CA PRO A 698 10.94 5.66 -31.08
C PRO A 698 11.35 5.27 -32.53
N ARG A 699 10.86 4.12 -33.01
CA ARG A 699 10.69 3.86 -34.46
C ARG A 699 9.30 3.33 -34.82
N ASP A 700 8.54 2.81 -33.85
CA ASP A 700 7.30 2.06 -34.15
C ASP A 700 6.02 2.66 -33.52
N GLY A 701 5.98 3.98 -33.32
CA GLY A 701 4.75 4.67 -32.88
C GLY A 701 3.62 4.69 -33.93
N ALA A 702 3.92 4.36 -35.20
CA ALA A 702 2.96 4.46 -36.30
C ALA A 702 2.25 3.15 -36.67
N ALA A 703 2.58 2.01 -36.08
CA ALA A 703 2.03 0.71 -36.49
C ALA A 703 1.50 -0.13 -35.32
N ALA A 704 0.45 0.36 -34.66
CA ALA A 704 -0.43 -0.49 -33.86
C ALA A 704 -1.87 -0.37 -34.36
N GLY A 705 -2.04 -0.55 -35.68
CA GLY A 705 -3.32 -0.49 -36.40
C GLY A 705 -3.58 -1.65 -37.35
N GLU A 706 -2.66 -2.60 -37.52
CA GLU A 706 -2.86 -3.76 -38.41
C GLU A 706 -2.93 -5.05 -37.59
N GLY A 707 -4.09 -5.72 -37.65
CA GLY A 707 -4.24 -7.08 -37.16
C GLY A 707 -3.51 -8.06 -38.09
N PRO A 708 -3.06 -9.22 -37.59
CA PRO A 708 -2.54 -10.26 -38.45
C PRO A 708 -3.73 -11.04 -39.02
N ASP A 709 -4.21 -10.65 -40.19
CA ASP A 709 -5.04 -11.54 -41.02
C ASP A 709 -4.38 -11.62 -42.41
N GLY A 710 -3.45 -12.55 -42.52
CA GLY A 710 -3.08 -13.17 -43.78
C GLY A 710 -3.63 -14.60 -43.78
N SER A 711 -4.57 -14.85 -44.70
CA SER A 711 -5.30 -16.09 -45.02
C SER A 711 -6.61 -16.35 -44.29
#